data_AF-A0A8C9KQW5-F1
#
_entry.id   AF-A0A8C9KQW5-F1
#
_cell.length_a   1.000
_cell.length_b   1.000
_cell.length_c   1.000
_cell.angle_alpha   90.00
_cell.angle_beta   90.00
_cell.angle_gamma   90.00
#
_symmetry.space_group_name_H-M   'P 1'
#
loop_
_entity.id
_entity.type
_entity.pdbx_description
1 polymer ?
#
loop_
_entity_poly.entity_id
_entity_poly.type
_entity_poly.pdbx_seq_one_letter_code
_entity_poly.pdbx_strand_id
1 'polypeptide(L)'
;NFTGLGEPDSVRCDTREQLLLKGCAADDIIDPRSLAETHDDQEGVQKQLSPQKVTLYLRPGQAAAFNVTFRRAKGYPIDLYYLMDLSYSMLDDLINVKKLGGDLLRALNEITESGRIGFGSFVDKTVLPFVNTHPEKLKNPCPNKEKECQAPFAFRHVLKLTNNSHQFQTEVGKQLISGNLDAPEGGLDAMMQVAACQDYPSVGQLAHKLAESNIQPIFAVTRRMVKTYEKLTEVIPKSAVGELSEDSSNVVQLIKNAYNKLSSRVFLDHNTVPNTLKITYDSFCSNGVSQVDQPRGDCDGVQINVPITFQVKVTATECIHEQSFVIRALGFTDTVTVHVLPQCECQCRDMSQNRGLCGDKGSMECGICRCDAGYIGKNCECQTQGRSSQELEGSCRRDNNSLICSGLGDCLCGQCVCHQSDVPNKSIFGRFCECDNVNCERYDGLVCGGKERGTCSCGKCSCNPGFEGSACQCDRSTRGCLNPDGFECNGRGRCVCNVCECDTGYQPPLCLECLGCPSPCGRYLLCAQCLKFDPSHSGSNCTSVCGNVGPLSKPPEKGRTCKERDVDGCWITYTLRQRVGRDSYDIYVDDSRECAAGPQVAPIVGGIVAGVVLIGILLLGIWKVLTHVSDLREYRRFEKEKLKSQWNNDNPLFKSATTTVMNPKFAES
;
A
#
# COMPACT_ATOMS: atom_id res chain seq x y z
N ASN A 1 -39.67 45.34 23.23
CA ASN A 1 -39.85 44.39 22.13
C ASN A 1 -38.70 44.63 21.16
N PHE A 2 -37.82 43.65 20.95
CA PHE A 2 -36.59 43.81 20.15
C PHE A 2 -36.87 44.00 18.65
N THR A 3 -37.94 43.39 18.14
CA THR A 3 -38.40 43.52 16.75
C THR A 3 -39.28 44.75 16.55
N GLY A 4 -39.03 45.53 15.49
CA GLY A 4 -39.88 46.64 15.07
C GLY A 4 -41.23 46.22 14.47
N LEU A 5 -42.09 47.21 14.21
CA LEU A 5 -43.34 47.03 13.45
C LEU A 5 -43.02 46.56 12.02
N GLY A 6 -43.54 45.39 11.63
CA GLY A 6 -43.32 44.79 10.30
C GLY A 6 -42.08 43.91 10.14
N GLU A 7 -41.13 43.86 11.09
CA GLU A 7 -39.94 43.02 10.99
C GLU A 7 -40.21 41.56 11.36
N PRO A 8 -39.71 40.54 10.63
CA PRO A 8 -39.97 39.15 10.97
C PRO A 8 -39.25 38.72 12.26
N ASP A 9 -39.79 37.75 13.02
CA ASP A 9 -39.15 37.25 14.24
C ASP A 9 -37.80 36.56 13.99
N SER A 10 -37.51 36.19 12.74
CA SER A 10 -36.21 35.65 12.33
C SER A 10 -35.04 36.59 12.62
N VAL A 11 -35.26 37.91 12.71
CA VAL A 11 -34.19 38.88 13.05
C VAL A 11 -33.68 38.76 14.48
N ARG A 12 -34.38 38.01 15.35
CA ARG A 12 -33.93 37.72 16.73
C ARG A 12 -32.78 36.70 16.77
N CYS A 13 -32.60 35.91 15.71
CA CYS A 13 -31.52 34.95 15.58
C CYS A 13 -30.47 35.50 14.60
N ASP A 14 -29.40 36.05 15.15
CA ASP A 14 -28.29 36.61 14.38
C ASP A 14 -26.98 36.46 15.17
N THR A 15 -25.86 36.82 14.55
CA THR A 15 -24.56 36.90 15.22
C THR A 15 -24.58 37.89 16.39
N ARG A 16 -23.78 37.63 17.42
CA ARG A 16 -23.71 38.48 18.63
C ARG A 16 -23.45 39.96 18.29
N GLU A 17 -22.59 40.21 17.32
CA GLU A 17 -22.25 41.57 16.88
C GLU A 17 -23.45 42.31 16.28
N GLN A 18 -24.21 41.65 15.40
CA GLN A 18 -25.40 42.25 14.78
C GLN A 18 -26.53 42.47 15.80
N LEU A 19 -26.71 41.56 16.75
CA LEU A 19 -27.71 41.70 17.81
C LEU A 19 -27.39 42.91 18.72
N LEU A 20 -26.11 43.08 19.10
CA LEU A 20 -25.68 44.24 19.88
C LEU A 20 -25.86 45.56 19.10
N LEU A 21 -25.51 45.57 17.81
CA LEU A 21 -25.72 46.74 16.94
C LEU A 21 -27.20 47.12 16.79
N LYS A 22 -28.10 46.13 16.78
CA LYS A 22 -29.55 46.33 16.77
C LYS A 22 -30.14 46.68 18.14
N GLY A 23 -29.32 46.78 19.19
CA GLY A 23 -29.75 47.18 20.53
C GLY A 23 -30.25 46.04 21.42
N CYS A 24 -29.88 44.79 21.15
CA CYS A 24 -30.11 43.67 22.07
C CYS A 24 -29.21 43.81 23.29
N ALA A 25 -29.73 43.61 24.51
CA ALA A 25 -28.92 43.65 25.72
C ALA A 25 -27.96 42.46 25.76
N ALA A 26 -26.70 42.69 26.18
CA ALA A 26 -25.68 41.65 26.18
C ALA A 26 -26.02 40.43 27.06
N ASP A 27 -26.75 40.65 28.16
CA ASP A 27 -27.19 39.61 29.10
C ASP A 27 -28.39 38.79 28.60
N ASP A 28 -29.14 39.31 27.63
CA ASP A 28 -30.31 38.65 27.03
C ASP A 28 -29.92 37.80 25.80
N ILE A 29 -28.66 37.89 25.34
CA ILE A 29 -28.15 37.09 24.22
C ILE A 29 -27.82 35.68 24.73
N ILE A 30 -28.61 34.70 24.30
CA ILE A 30 -28.40 33.28 24.62
C ILE A 30 -27.47 32.66 23.58
N ASP A 31 -26.25 32.34 24.01
CA ASP A 31 -25.21 31.76 23.17
C ASP A 31 -24.54 30.58 23.89
N PRO A 32 -25.18 29.38 23.91
CA PRO A 32 -24.58 28.19 24.50
C PRO A 32 -23.26 27.86 23.78
N ARG A 33 -22.21 27.56 24.54
CA ARG A 33 -20.88 27.25 24.00
C ARG A 33 -20.47 25.85 24.39
N SER A 34 -19.93 25.10 23.43
CA SER A 34 -19.35 23.79 23.71
C SER A 34 -18.25 23.89 24.76
N LEU A 35 -18.26 22.97 25.73
CA LEU A 35 -17.36 22.93 26.88
C LEU A 35 -16.81 21.52 27.06
N ALA A 36 -15.58 21.42 27.55
CA ALA A 36 -14.99 20.16 28.01
C ALA A 36 -14.61 20.27 29.49
N GLU A 37 -15.13 19.35 30.30
CA GLU A 37 -14.78 19.20 31.71
C GLU A 37 -13.91 17.96 31.88
N THR A 38 -12.72 18.13 32.45
CA THR A 38 -11.77 17.04 32.71
C THR A 38 -11.84 16.64 34.17
N HIS A 39 -11.98 15.34 34.43
CA HIS A 39 -11.92 14.77 35.77
C HIS A 39 -10.70 13.86 35.88
N ASP A 40 -9.74 14.27 36.71
CA ASP A 40 -8.56 13.46 37.05
C ASP A 40 -8.86 12.59 38.27
N ASP A 41 -8.54 11.30 38.19
CA ASP A 41 -8.61 10.40 39.35
C ASP A 41 -7.48 10.70 40.35
N GLN A 42 -7.74 10.53 41.65
CA GLN A 42 -6.72 10.62 42.70
C GLN A 42 -5.61 9.56 42.56
N GLU A 43 -4.40 9.94 43.00
CA GLU A 43 -3.16 9.16 42.96
C GLU A 43 -3.31 7.75 43.56
N GLY A 44 -2.94 6.73 42.79
CA GLY A 44 -2.89 5.35 43.30
C GLY A 44 -2.40 4.29 42.29
N VAL A 45 -2.45 4.59 40.99
CA VAL A 45 -1.94 3.69 39.94
C VAL A 45 -1.09 4.51 38.97
N GLN A 46 0.13 4.04 38.64
CA GLN A 46 0.95 4.63 37.57
C GLN A 46 0.21 4.50 36.23
N LYS A 47 -0.63 5.50 35.90
CA LYS A 47 -1.29 5.61 34.60
C LYS A 47 -0.42 6.42 33.65
N GLN A 48 -0.34 5.96 32.40
CA GLN A 48 0.41 6.60 31.33
C GLN A 48 -0.43 7.63 30.57
N LEU A 49 -1.76 7.58 30.70
CA LEU A 49 -2.73 8.44 30.01
C LEU A 49 -3.57 9.25 31.01
N SER A 50 -3.73 10.56 30.76
CA SER A 50 -4.50 11.49 31.59
C SER A 50 -5.14 12.60 30.74
N PRO A 51 -6.36 13.10 31.05
CA PRO A 51 -7.26 12.68 32.14
C PRO A 51 -7.88 11.31 31.85
N GLN A 52 -8.51 10.68 32.85
CA GLN A 52 -9.17 9.36 32.67
C GLN A 52 -10.64 9.50 32.28
N LYS A 53 -11.28 10.61 32.67
CA LYS A 53 -12.67 10.89 32.37
C LYS A 53 -12.83 12.32 31.88
N VAL A 54 -13.54 12.47 30.76
CA VAL A 54 -13.87 13.77 30.17
C VAL A 54 -15.38 13.81 29.97
N THR A 55 -16.01 14.91 30.38
CA THR A 55 -17.41 15.20 30.10
C THR A 55 -17.48 16.35 29.11
N LEU A 56 -18.03 16.09 27.93
CA LEU A 56 -18.17 17.07 26.85
C LEU A 56 -19.61 17.53 26.77
N TYR A 57 -19.80 18.85 26.73
CA TYR A 57 -21.06 19.49 26.39
C TYR A 57 -20.94 20.04 24.97
N LEU A 58 -21.67 19.47 24.02
CA LEU A 58 -21.51 19.79 22.60
C LEU A 58 -22.71 20.56 22.06
N ARG A 59 -22.45 21.75 21.53
CA ARG A 59 -23.36 22.47 20.63
C ARG A 59 -23.10 22.03 19.19
N PRO A 60 -24.14 21.74 18.38
CA PRO A 60 -23.98 21.37 16.99
C PRO A 60 -23.17 22.41 16.19
N GLY A 61 -22.18 21.95 15.44
CA GLY A 61 -21.29 22.78 14.62
C GLY A 61 -20.14 23.46 15.37
N GLN A 62 -20.09 23.40 16.71
CA GLN A 62 -19.01 23.98 17.51
C GLN A 62 -18.17 22.89 18.19
N ALA A 63 -16.86 22.87 17.93
CA ALA A 63 -15.94 21.92 18.55
C ALA A 63 -15.72 22.20 20.04
N ALA A 64 -15.74 21.17 20.88
CA ALA A 64 -15.12 21.19 22.19
C ALA A 64 -13.71 20.58 22.10
N ALA A 65 -12.74 21.19 22.79
CA ALA A 65 -11.36 20.73 22.80
C ALA A 65 -10.91 20.40 24.22
N PHE A 66 -10.18 19.30 24.38
CA PHE A 66 -9.52 18.92 25.63
C PHE A 66 -8.16 18.28 25.35
N ASN A 67 -7.26 18.34 26.32
CA ASN A 67 -5.91 17.80 26.19
C ASN A 67 -5.82 16.42 26.84
N VAL A 68 -5.19 15.48 26.14
CA VAL A 68 -4.78 14.17 26.65
C VAL A 68 -3.27 14.15 26.71
N THR A 69 -2.72 14.01 27.90
CA THR A 69 -1.29 13.86 28.13
C THR A 69 -0.93 12.38 28.21
N PHE A 70 0.12 12.01 27.48
CA PHE A 70 0.70 10.67 27.54
C PHE A 70 2.14 10.75 28.08
N ARG A 71 2.44 9.94 29.11
CA ARG A 71 3.80 9.81 29.66
C ARG A 71 4.23 8.36 29.61
N ARG A 72 5.29 8.10 28.85
CA ARG A 72 5.90 6.76 28.76
C ARG A 72 6.59 6.39 30.07
N ALA A 73 6.07 5.40 30.79
CA ALA A 73 6.68 4.90 32.02
C ALA A 73 7.83 3.92 31.73
N LYS A 74 8.77 3.80 32.67
CA LYS A 74 9.82 2.77 32.66
C LYS A 74 9.29 1.51 33.35
N GLY A 75 9.57 0.32 32.80
CA GLY A 75 9.29 -0.94 33.49
C GLY A 75 7.85 -1.46 33.39
N TYR A 76 7.08 -1.02 32.38
CA TYR A 76 5.74 -1.58 32.15
C TYR A 76 5.83 -3.09 31.87
N PRO A 77 4.91 -3.94 32.38
CA PRO A 77 4.97 -5.38 32.16
C PRO A 77 4.95 -5.73 30.66
N ILE A 78 5.78 -6.69 30.26
CA ILE A 78 5.88 -7.14 28.86
C ILE A 78 5.49 -8.61 28.77
N ASP A 79 4.53 -8.91 27.90
CA ASP A 79 4.22 -10.26 27.48
C ASP A 79 4.82 -10.50 26.09
N LEU A 80 5.82 -11.37 26.00
CA LEU A 80 6.43 -11.75 24.73
C LEU A 80 5.96 -13.15 24.33
N TYR A 81 5.25 -13.24 23.21
CA TYR A 81 4.89 -14.53 22.61
C TYR A 81 5.75 -14.79 21.37
N TYR A 82 6.62 -15.79 21.42
CA TYR A 82 7.51 -16.14 20.33
C TYR A 82 6.82 -17.12 19.39
N LEU A 83 6.58 -16.69 18.16
CA LEU A 83 5.93 -17.49 17.12
C LEU A 83 6.97 -17.91 16.08
N MET A 84 7.29 -19.20 16.06
CA MET A 84 8.40 -19.74 15.26
C MET A 84 7.93 -20.58 14.08
N ASP A 85 8.51 -20.33 12.91
CA ASP A 85 8.43 -21.24 11.77
C ASP A 85 9.26 -22.50 12.05
N LEU A 86 8.65 -23.68 11.92
CA LEU A 86 9.31 -24.99 12.06
C LEU A 86 9.41 -25.74 10.72
N SER A 87 9.34 -25.03 9.59
CA SER A 87 9.69 -25.53 8.27
C SER A 87 11.11 -26.12 8.24
N TYR A 88 11.41 -26.92 7.21
CA TYR A 88 12.70 -27.61 7.11
C TYR A 88 13.88 -26.62 6.99
N SER A 89 13.65 -25.42 6.45
CA SER A 89 14.64 -24.34 6.36
C SER A 89 15.10 -23.82 7.71
N MET A 90 14.31 -23.96 8.78
CA MET A 90 14.59 -23.40 10.11
C MET A 90 15.36 -24.37 11.03
N LEU A 91 16.02 -25.38 10.47
CA LEU A 91 16.66 -26.46 11.23
C LEU A 91 17.81 -25.96 12.12
N ASP A 92 18.68 -25.13 11.56
CA ASP A 92 19.79 -24.48 12.26
C ASP A 92 19.31 -23.40 13.22
N ASP A 93 18.31 -22.60 12.83
CA ASP A 93 17.66 -21.63 13.71
C ASP A 93 17.11 -22.29 14.97
N LEU A 94 16.42 -23.43 14.85
CA LEU A 94 15.86 -24.16 15.98
C LEU A 94 16.94 -24.58 17.00
N ILE A 95 18.14 -24.94 16.54
CA ILE A 95 19.25 -25.29 17.43
C ILE A 95 19.69 -24.08 18.27
N ASN A 96 19.73 -22.90 17.65
CA ASN A 96 20.12 -21.68 18.34
C ASN A 96 19.00 -21.17 19.26
N VAL A 97 17.74 -21.17 18.81
CA VAL A 97 16.57 -20.77 19.62
C VAL A 97 16.42 -21.64 20.87
N LYS A 98 16.73 -22.95 20.80
CA LYS A 98 16.78 -23.85 21.97
C LYS A 98 17.78 -23.39 23.03
N LYS A 99 18.90 -22.80 22.63
CA LYS A 99 19.89 -22.22 23.55
C LYS A 99 19.47 -20.84 24.06
N LEU A 100 18.64 -20.15 23.29
CA LEU A 100 18.36 -18.73 23.43
C LEU A 100 17.27 -18.41 24.47
N GLY A 101 16.46 -19.38 24.90
CA GLY A 101 15.35 -19.15 25.83
C GLY A 101 15.75 -18.48 27.15
N GLY A 102 16.90 -18.84 27.72
CA GLY A 102 17.42 -18.20 28.94
C GLY A 102 17.92 -16.77 28.71
N ASP A 103 18.57 -16.53 27.57
CA ASP A 103 19.11 -15.20 27.23
C ASP A 103 18.01 -14.23 26.82
N LEU A 104 16.94 -14.71 26.18
CA LEU A 104 15.77 -13.91 25.82
C LEU A 104 15.05 -13.37 27.06
N LEU A 105 14.79 -14.23 28.06
CA LEU A 105 14.15 -13.80 29.29
C LEU A 105 15.06 -12.86 30.09
N ARG A 106 16.38 -13.10 30.10
CA ARG A 106 17.35 -12.19 30.72
C ARG A 106 17.31 -10.81 30.07
N ALA A 107 17.30 -10.75 28.74
CA ALA A 107 17.22 -9.51 27.98
C ALA A 107 15.88 -8.76 28.18
N LEU A 108 14.78 -9.49 28.36
CA LEU A 108 13.49 -8.90 28.73
C LEU A 108 13.53 -8.30 30.14
N ASN A 109 14.16 -9.01 31.09
CA ASN A 109 14.29 -8.55 32.48
C ASN A 109 15.20 -7.32 32.62
N GLU A 110 16.08 -7.04 31.66
CA GLU A 110 16.84 -5.78 31.60
C GLU A 110 15.96 -4.57 31.23
N ILE A 111 14.83 -4.81 30.54
CA ILE A 111 13.93 -3.78 30.03
C ILE A 111 12.73 -3.57 30.97
N THR A 112 12.17 -4.65 31.50
CA THR A 112 11.00 -4.64 32.38
C THR A 112 11.21 -5.50 33.61
N GLU A 113 10.65 -5.08 34.74
CA GLU A 113 10.71 -5.84 36.01
C GLU A 113 9.77 -7.05 36.01
N SER A 114 8.75 -7.06 35.14
CA SER A 114 7.73 -8.11 35.05
C SER A 114 7.53 -8.58 33.61
N GLY A 115 8.45 -9.41 33.12
CA GLY A 115 8.36 -10.07 31.80
C GLY A 115 7.73 -11.47 31.88
N ARG A 116 6.81 -11.78 30.96
CA ARG A 116 6.34 -13.15 30.70
C ARG A 116 6.69 -13.56 29.28
N ILE A 117 6.98 -14.83 29.09
CA ILE A 117 7.34 -15.42 27.80
C ILE A 117 6.44 -16.61 27.47
N GLY A 118 6.00 -16.72 26.21
CA GLY A 118 5.23 -17.84 25.67
C GLY A 118 5.80 -18.29 24.33
N PHE A 119 5.43 -19.49 23.89
CA PHE A 119 5.93 -20.06 22.64
C PHE A 119 4.81 -20.75 21.85
N GLY A 120 4.80 -20.50 20.54
CA GLY A 120 4.00 -21.23 19.57
C GLY A 120 4.82 -21.52 18.32
N SER A 121 4.41 -22.55 17.58
CA SER A 121 5.01 -22.93 16.32
C SER A 121 3.99 -23.03 15.20
N PHE A 122 4.45 -22.85 13.97
CA PHE A 122 3.63 -23.00 12.77
C PHE A 122 4.45 -23.58 11.61
N VAL A 123 3.74 -24.10 10.61
CA VAL A 123 4.29 -24.52 9.31
C VAL A 123 3.30 -24.04 8.25
N ASP A 124 2.38 -24.90 7.80
CA ASP A 124 1.31 -24.55 6.89
C ASP A 124 0.11 -25.50 7.03
N LYS A 125 -0.98 -25.22 6.33
CA LYS A 125 -2.18 -26.04 6.27
C LYS A 125 -1.85 -27.45 5.80
N THR A 126 -2.42 -28.43 6.49
CA THR A 126 -2.18 -29.86 6.23
C THR A 126 -2.97 -30.42 5.04
N VAL A 127 -3.16 -29.61 4.00
CA VAL A 127 -3.92 -29.94 2.78
C VAL A 127 -3.10 -29.59 1.54
N LEU A 128 -3.40 -30.23 0.41
CA LEU A 128 -2.82 -29.83 -0.87
C LEU A 128 -3.37 -28.45 -1.30
N PRO A 129 -2.57 -27.59 -1.97
CA PRO A 129 -1.20 -27.82 -2.44
C PRO A 129 -0.08 -27.49 -1.43
N PHE A 130 -0.42 -27.04 -0.23
CA PHE A 130 0.56 -26.56 0.78
C PHE A 130 1.44 -27.68 1.33
N VAL A 131 0.86 -28.85 1.58
CA VAL A 131 1.58 -30.01 2.13
C VAL A 131 1.29 -31.25 1.30
N ASN A 132 2.30 -32.12 1.15
CA ASN A 132 2.11 -33.43 0.53
C ASN A 132 1.28 -34.35 1.42
N THR A 133 0.02 -34.61 1.03
CA THR A 133 -0.92 -35.43 1.78
C THR A 133 -0.74 -36.95 1.60
N HIS A 134 0.31 -37.39 0.90
CA HIS A 134 0.61 -38.82 0.80
C HIS A 134 0.97 -39.41 2.19
N PRO A 135 0.39 -40.55 2.62
CA PRO A 135 0.51 -41.05 4.00
C PRO A 135 1.95 -41.16 4.55
N GLU A 136 2.89 -41.66 3.74
CA GLU A 136 4.32 -41.72 4.09
C GLU A 136 4.95 -40.33 4.31
N LYS A 137 4.57 -39.34 3.51
CA LYS A 137 5.07 -37.96 3.60
C LYS A 137 4.38 -37.16 4.70
N LEU A 138 3.14 -37.50 5.07
CA LEU A 138 2.50 -36.96 6.27
C LEU A 138 3.15 -37.45 7.55
N LYS A 139 3.65 -38.70 7.57
CA LYS A 139 4.41 -39.23 8.72
C LYS A 139 5.81 -38.64 8.82
N ASN A 140 6.52 -38.52 7.69
CA ASN A 140 7.82 -37.87 7.63
C ASN A 140 7.90 -36.93 6.42
N PRO A 141 7.64 -35.62 6.62
CA PRO A 141 7.64 -34.64 5.54
C PRO A 141 9.05 -34.28 5.06
N CYS A 142 10.09 -34.65 5.79
CA CYS A 142 11.44 -34.22 5.47
C CYS A 142 11.97 -34.76 4.15
N PRO A 143 12.86 -34.00 3.49
CA PRO A 143 13.51 -34.45 2.25
C PRO A 143 14.38 -35.69 2.50
N ASN A 144 15.12 -35.70 3.62
CA ASN A 144 15.99 -36.80 4.00
C ASN A 144 15.28 -37.74 4.98
N LYS A 145 15.19 -39.03 4.64
CA LYS A 145 14.48 -40.05 5.44
C LYS A 145 15.17 -40.37 6.76
N GLU A 146 16.48 -40.09 6.86
CA GLU A 146 17.29 -40.38 8.05
C GLU A 146 17.11 -39.36 9.17
N LYS A 147 16.46 -38.21 8.89
CA LYS A 147 16.16 -37.20 9.91
C LYS A 147 14.76 -37.42 10.47
N GLU A 148 14.66 -37.41 11.80
CA GLU A 148 13.38 -37.42 12.51
C GLU A 148 12.72 -36.05 12.38
N CYS A 149 11.51 -36.04 11.80
CA CYS A 149 10.72 -34.84 11.58
C CYS A 149 9.30 -35.07 12.05
N GLN A 150 8.68 -34.03 12.61
CA GLN A 150 7.29 -34.12 13.02
C GLN A 150 6.35 -33.97 11.82
N ALA A 151 5.17 -34.60 11.93
CA ALA A 151 4.11 -34.47 10.94
C ALA A 151 3.74 -32.99 10.72
N PRO A 152 3.37 -32.58 9.49
CA PRO A 152 2.96 -31.21 9.18
C PRO A 152 1.77 -30.74 10.02
N PHE A 153 1.75 -29.47 10.39
CA PHE A 153 0.68 -28.85 11.16
C PHE A 153 0.60 -27.35 10.87
N ALA A 154 -0.60 -26.77 10.96
CA ALA A 154 -0.78 -25.33 10.70
C ALA A 154 -0.23 -24.48 11.85
N PHE A 155 -0.79 -24.63 13.05
CA PHE A 155 -0.36 -23.91 14.25
C PHE A 155 -0.42 -24.82 15.47
N ARG A 156 0.53 -24.65 16.39
CA ARG A 156 0.51 -25.31 17.70
C ARG A 156 0.92 -24.33 18.79
N HIS A 157 0.00 -24.12 19.73
CA HIS A 157 0.34 -23.49 21.00
C HIS A 157 1.11 -24.50 21.86
N VAL A 158 2.36 -24.19 22.22
CA VAL A 158 3.23 -25.11 22.96
C VAL A 158 3.34 -24.68 24.42
N LEU A 159 3.54 -23.38 24.66
CA LEU A 159 3.77 -22.85 26.00
C LEU A 159 3.00 -21.56 26.24
N LYS A 160 2.15 -21.58 27.29
CA LYS A 160 1.46 -20.40 27.82
C LYS A 160 2.47 -19.41 28.42
N LEU A 161 2.13 -18.12 28.35
CA LEU A 161 2.89 -17.04 28.98
C LEU A 161 3.24 -17.38 30.44
N THR A 162 4.54 -17.50 30.72
CA THR A 162 5.12 -17.87 32.02
C THR A 162 6.32 -16.98 32.32
N ASN A 163 6.68 -16.83 33.58
CA ASN A 163 7.92 -16.16 34.02
C ASN A 163 9.07 -17.16 34.24
N ASN A 164 8.86 -18.45 33.97
CA ASN A 164 9.86 -19.50 34.17
C ASN A 164 10.68 -19.76 32.89
N SER A 165 11.93 -19.29 32.87
CA SER A 165 12.87 -19.49 31.75
C SER A 165 13.21 -20.96 31.50
N HIS A 166 13.37 -21.77 32.56
CA HIS A 166 13.70 -23.17 32.42
C HIS A 166 12.56 -23.96 31.77
N GLN A 167 11.31 -23.61 32.09
CA GLN A 167 10.15 -24.20 31.44
C GLN A 167 10.13 -23.88 29.94
N PHE A 168 10.38 -22.61 29.58
CA PHE A 168 10.51 -22.21 28.18
C PHE A 168 11.59 -23.00 27.44
N GLN A 169 12.80 -23.06 27.99
CA GLN A 169 13.92 -23.77 27.37
C GLN A 169 13.62 -25.26 27.19
N THR A 170 12.96 -25.88 28.17
CA THR A 170 12.62 -27.30 28.12
C THR A 170 11.56 -27.60 27.06
N GLU A 171 10.48 -26.81 27.00
CA GLU A 171 9.40 -27.04 26.03
C GLU A 171 9.81 -26.71 24.59
N VAL A 172 10.63 -25.69 24.37
CA VAL A 172 11.23 -25.39 23.06
C VAL A 172 12.26 -26.46 22.67
N GLY A 173 13.02 -26.97 23.64
CA GLY A 173 13.97 -28.08 23.47
C GLY A 173 13.35 -29.34 22.88
N LYS A 174 12.09 -29.63 23.23
CA LYS A 174 11.32 -30.79 22.74
C LYS A 174 10.85 -30.66 21.28
N GLN A 175 10.85 -29.45 20.71
CA GLN A 175 10.35 -29.27 19.35
C GLN A 175 11.31 -29.86 18.31
N LEU A 176 10.73 -30.38 17.23
CA LEU A 176 11.42 -30.91 16.06
C LEU A 176 10.99 -30.12 14.83
N ILE A 177 11.79 -30.12 13.76
CA ILE A 177 11.35 -29.50 12.50
C ILE A 177 10.31 -30.36 11.78
N SER A 178 9.57 -29.73 10.89
CA SER A 178 8.60 -30.33 9.99
C SER A 178 8.92 -29.94 8.54
N GLY A 179 7.94 -30.05 7.64
CA GLY A 179 8.09 -29.60 6.26
C GLY A 179 6.76 -29.51 5.52
N ASN A 180 6.74 -28.63 4.53
CA ASN A 180 5.66 -28.35 3.59
C ASN A 180 6.17 -28.54 2.14
N LEU A 181 5.32 -28.25 1.16
CA LEU A 181 5.58 -28.43 -0.26
C LEU A 181 5.88 -27.09 -0.97
N ASP A 182 5.13 -26.05 -0.65
CA ASP A 182 5.32 -24.71 -1.21
C ASP A 182 6.33 -23.88 -0.40
N ALA A 183 6.63 -22.67 -0.89
CA ALA A 183 7.63 -21.80 -0.29
C ALA A 183 7.06 -20.77 0.70
N PRO A 184 5.85 -20.19 0.48
CA PRO A 184 5.15 -19.44 1.51
C PRO A 184 4.68 -20.36 2.63
N GLU A 185 4.54 -19.82 3.83
CA GLU A 185 4.10 -20.55 5.02
C GLU A 185 2.80 -19.97 5.59
N GLY A 186 2.16 -20.72 6.49
CA GLY A 186 0.91 -20.38 7.17
C GLY A 186 1.02 -19.39 8.33
N GLY A 187 2.02 -18.50 8.33
CA GLY A 187 2.34 -17.62 9.47
C GLY A 187 1.23 -16.61 9.84
N LEU A 188 0.43 -16.15 8.87
CA LEU A 188 -0.69 -15.25 9.13
C LEU A 188 -1.84 -15.94 9.88
N ASP A 189 -2.07 -17.22 9.60
CA ASP A 189 -3.05 -18.06 10.32
C ASP A 189 -2.64 -18.19 11.77
N ALA A 190 -1.36 -18.52 11.99
CA ALA A 190 -0.80 -18.65 13.33
C ALA A 190 -0.93 -17.35 14.14
N MET A 191 -0.69 -16.18 13.54
CA MET A 191 -0.93 -14.90 14.22
C MET A 191 -2.41 -14.67 14.57
N MET A 192 -3.34 -15.03 13.70
CA MET A 192 -4.77 -14.92 13.98
C MET A 192 -5.22 -15.90 15.07
N GLN A 193 -4.69 -17.12 15.08
CA GLN A 193 -4.97 -18.11 16.12
C GLN A 193 -4.48 -17.62 17.49
N VAL A 194 -3.29 -17.01 17.54
CA VAL A 194 -2.76 -16.37 18.76
C VAL A 194 -3.66 -15.23 19.24
N ALA A 195 -4.18 -14.41 18.34
CA ALA A 195 -4.99 -13.25 18.68
C ALA A 195 -6.46 -13.59 19.04
N ALA A 196 -7.10 -14.49 18.29
CA ALA A 196 -8.55 -14.67 18.30
C ALA A 196 -9.03 -16.14 18.13
N CYS A 197 -8.14 -17.12 17.98
CA CYS A 197 -8.50 -18.52 17.70
C CYS A 197 -9.39 -18.68 16.43
N GLN A 198 -9.07 -17.98 15.34
CA GLN A 198 -9.82 -17.98 14.05
C GLN A 198 -8.93 -18.38 12.86
N ASP A 199 -9.52 -18.93 11.79
CA ASP A 199 -8.84 -19.44 10.57
C ASP A 199 -8.59 -18.34 9.51
N TYR A 200 -7.49 -18.47 8.75
CA TYR A 200 -6.92 -17.58 7.71
C TYR A 200 -7.54 -16.19 7.55
N PRO A 201 -6.89 -15.15 8.08
CA PRO A 201 -7.40 -13.80 7.97
C PRO A 201 -7.01 -13.13 6.65
N SER A 202 -7.82 -12.19 6.19
CA SER A 202 -7.28 -11.12 5.35
C SER A 202 -6.30 -10.26 6.16
N VAL A 203 -5.34 -9.60 5.50
CA VAL A 203 -4.39 -8.70 6.19
C VAL A 203 -5.12 -7.62 6.99
N GLY A 204 -6.23 -7.10 6.49
CA GLY A 204 -7.08 -6.13 7.20
C GLY A 204 -7.78 -6.72 8.42
N GLN A 205 -8.30 -7.95 8.33
CA GLN A 205 -8.89 -8.64 9.49
C GLN A 205 -7.86 -8.87 10.59
N LEU A 206 -6.64 -9.28 10.22
CA LEU A 206 -5.54 -9.44 11.15
C LEU A 206 -5.16 -8.11 11.81
N ALA A 207 -4.98 -7.04 11.02
CA ALA A 207 -4.67 -5.72 11.55
C ALA A 207 -5.72 -5.23 12.57
N HIS A 208 -7.00 -5.43 12.27
CA HIS A 208 -8.10 -5.08 13.17
C HIS A 208 -8.04 -5.90 14.47
N LYS A 209 -7.90 -7.23 14.38
CA LYS A 209 -7.90 -8.10 15.57
C LYS A 209 -6.67 -7.94 16.45
N LEU A 210 -5.50 -7.69 15.85
CA LEU A 210 -4.27 -7.37 16.58
C LEU A 210 -4.42 -6.04 17.33
N ALA A 211 -4.96 -5.01 16.69
CA ALA A 211 -5.20 -3.71 17.32
C ALA A 211 -6.25 -3.79 18.44
N GLU A 212 -7.34 -4.52 18.23
CA GLU A 212 -8.39 -4.77 19.23
C GLU A 212 -7.84 -5.50 20.47
N SER A 213 -6.92 -6.45 20.26
CA SER A 213 -6.31 -7.24 21.33
C SER A 213 -5.03 -6.62 21.91
N ASN A 214 -4.67 -5.39 21.48
CA ASN A 214 -3.42 -4.70 21.86
C ASN A 214 -2.13 -5.51 21.60
N ILE A 215 -2.09 -6.33 20.54
CA ILE A 215 -0.94 -7.15 20.16
C ILE A 215 -0.11 -6.40 19.10
N GLN A 216 1.19 -6.27 19.33
CA GLN A 216 2.14 -5.61 18.42
C GLN A 216 3.09 -6.65 17.81
N PRO A 217 2.97 -6.98 16.51
CA PRO A 217 3.84 -7.98 15.90
C PRO A 217 5.22 -7.40 15.57
N ILE A 218 6.26 -8.18 15.86
CA ILE A 218 7.65 -7.92 15.45
C ILE A 218 8.01 -8.96 14.40
N PHE A 219 8.21 -8.53 13.16
CA PHE A 219 8.62 -9.38 12.05
C PHE A 219 10.15 -9.50 12.03
N ALA A 220 10.66 -10.58 12.62
CA ALA A 220 12.07 -10.96 12.51
C ALA A 220 12.24 -11.89 11.31
N VAL A 221 12.73 -11.35 10.19
CA VAL A 221 12.78 -12.08 8.90
C VAL A 221 14.16 -11.96 8.26
N THR A 222 14.51 -12.92 7.42
CA THR A 222 15.79 -12.89 6.68
C THR A 222 15.85 -11.72 5.71
N ARG A 223 17.06 -11.30 5.34
CA ARG A 223 17.33 -10.14 4.45
C ARG A 223 16.50 -10.12 3.17
N ARG A 224 16.20 -11.29 2.59
CA ARG A 224 15.42 -11.44 1.35
C ARG A 224 13.97 -10.97 1.52
N MET A 225 13.40 -11.13 2.72
CA MET A 225 11.99 -10.86 3.00
C MET A 225 11.73 -9.51 3.65
N VAL A 226 12.77 -8.80 4.13
CA VAL A 226 12.65 -7.50 4.83
C VAL A 226 11.76 -6.52 4.07
N LYS A 227 12.04 -6.27 2.78
CA LYS A 227 11.26 -5.32 1.95
C LYS A 227 9.78 -5.71 1.81
N THR A 228 9.48 -6.99 1.81
CA THR A 228 8.10 -7.50 1.71
C THR A 228 7.34 -7.21 3.00
N TYR A 229 7.95 -7.50 4.16
CA TYR A 229 7.35 -7.24 5.47
C TYR A 229 7.32 -5.76 5.83
N GLU A 230 8.24 -4.94 5.32
CA GLU A 230 8.16 -3.48 5.47
C GLU A 230 6.87 -2.91 4.88
N LYS A 231 6.46 -3.37 3.68
CA LYS A 231 5.16 -2.98 3.10
C LYS A 231 3.98 -3.44 3.95
N LEU A 232 4.10 -4.59 4.63
CA LEU A 232 3.05 -5.08 5.52
C LEU A 232 2.85 -4.15 6.73
N THR A 233 3.92 -3.49 7.19
CA THR A 233 3.83 -2.52 8.31
C THR A 233 3.09 -1.23 7.97
N GLU A 234 2.90 -0.92 6.69
CA GLU A 234 2.04 0.18 6.25
C GLU A 234 0.55 -0.13 6.54
N VAL A 235 0.17 -1.41 6.52
CA VAL A 235 -1.21 -1.88 6.73
C VAL A 235 -1.45 -2.26 8.19
N ILE A 236 -0.50 -2.92 8.85
CA ILE A 236 -0.62 -3.34 10.25
C ILE A 236 -0.01 -2.27 11.15
N PRO A 237 -0.83 -1.44 11.84
CA PRO A 237 -0.32 -0.39 12.71
C PRO A 237 0.47 -1.00 13.89
N LYS A 238 1.44 -0.24 14.43
CA LYS A 238 2.30 -0.69 15.55
C LYS A 238 3.03 -2.02 15.30
N SER A 239 3.50 -2.23 14.08
CA SER A 239 4.39 -3.34 13.75
C SER A 239 5.81 -2.87 13.48
N ALA A 240 6.78 -3.76 13.69
CA ALA A 240 8.19 -3.48 13.43
C ALA A 240 8.80 -4.63 12.63
N VAL A 241 9.74 -4.31 11.73
CA VAL A 241 10.54 -5.29 11.00
C VAL A 241 11.98 -5.20 11.47
N GLY A 242 12.61 -6.37 11.64
CA GLY A 242 14.04 -6.50 11.88
C GLY A 242 14.65 -7.56 10.98
N GLU A 243 15.86 -7.31 10.51
CA GLU A 243 16.64 -8.28 9.75
C GLU A 243 17.21 -9.33 10.71
N LEU A 244 16.77 -10.57 10.56
CA LEU A 244 17.25 -11.75 11.26
C LEU A 244 18.43 -12.35 10.48
N SER A 245 19.52 -12.68 11.17
CA SER A 245 20.60 -13.47 10.57
C SER A 245 20.10 -14.88 10.24
N GLU A 246 20.73 -15.55 9.27
CA GLU A 246 20.33 -16.92 8.86
C GLU A 246 20.47 -17.96 9.98
N ASP A 247 21.18 -17.64 11.07
CA ASP A 247 21.34 -18.50 12.24
C ASP A 247 20.54 -18.01 13.47
N SER A 248 19.73 -16.95 13.33
CA SER A 248 18.97 -16.32 14.42
C SER A 248 19.81 -15.81 15.62
N SER A 249 21.12 -15.65 15.48
CA SER A 249 22.01 -15.22 16.59
C SER A 249 21.72 -13.80 17.10
N ASN A 250 21.20 -12.92 16.25
CA ASN A 250 20.93 -11.51 16.58
C ASN A 250 19.51 -11.23 17.12
N VAL A 251 18.69 -12.27 17.34
CA VAL A 251 17.26 -12.13 17.70
C VAL A 251 17.03 -11.34 19.00
N VAL A 252 17.91 -11.48 19.99
CA VAL A 252 17.82 -10.72 21.25
C VAL A 252 17.93 -9.22 20.98
N GLN A 253 18.93 -8.81 20.21
CA GLN A 253 19.14 -7.39 19.88
C GLN A 253 18.00 -6.85 19.01
N LEU A 254 17.48 -7.67 18.10
CA LEU A 254 16.33 -7.34 17.27
C LEU A 254 15.10 -6.99 18.12
N ILE A 255 14.78 -7.82 19.12
CA ILE A 255 13.66 -7.58 20.03
C ILE A 255 13.88 -6.31 20.84
N LYS A 256 15.09 -6.07 21.36
CA LYS A 256 15.42 -4.82 22.07
C LYS A 256 15.18 -3.58 21.20
N ASN A 257 15.68 -3.61 19.96
CA ASN A 257 15.53 -2.50 19.01
C ASN A 257 14.06 -2.31 18.60
N ALA A 258 13.35 -3.39 18.31
CA ALA A 258 11.95 -3.37 17.92
C ALA A 258 11.06 -2.87 19.06
N TYR A 259 11.27 -3.33 20.29
CA TYR A 259 10.59 -2.81 21.47
C TYR A 259 10.81 -1.31 21.62
N ASN A 260 12.06 -0.85 21.55
CA ASN A 260 12.37 0.58 21.67
C ASN A 260 11.70 1.41 20.57
N LYS A 261 11.66 0.92 19.33
CA LYS A 261 11.00 1.57 18.20
C LYS A 261 9.47 1.60 18.34
N LEU A 262 8.87 0.51 18.81
CA LEU A 262 7.42 0.39 18.99
C LEU A 262 6.93 1.27 20.14
N SER A 263 7.67 1.27 21.24
CA SER A 263 7.36 2.06 22.44
C SER A 263 7.71 3.55 22.32
N SER A 264 8.59 3.94 21.39
CA SER A 264 8.86 5.34 21.09
C SER A 264 7.79 5.98 20.22
N ARG A 265 7.04 5.21 19.44
CA ARG A 265 5.91 5.73 18.69
C ARG A 265 4.66 5.62 19.55
N VAL A 266 3.78 6.63 19.56
CA VAL A 266 2.52 6.65 20.30
C VAL A 266 1.41 7.01 19.33
N PHE A 267 0.37 6.19 19.26
CA PHE A 267 -0.83 6.50 18.48
C PHE A 267 -2.00 6.66 19.44
N LEU A 268 -2.73 7.76 19.33
CA LEU A 268 -3.95 8.00 20.10
C LEU A 268 -5.15 7.85 19.17
N ASP A 269 -6.06 6.95 19.50
CA ASP A 269 -7.19 6.59 18.65
C ASP A 269 -8.45 6.32 19.48
N HIS A 270 -9.61 6.27 18.84
CA HIS A 270 -10.90 6.02 19.49
C HIS A 270 -11.58 4.76 18.95
N ASN A 271 -12.58 4.25 19.69
CA ASN A 271 -13.47 3.23 19.16
C ASN A 271 -14.43 3.81 18.11
N THR A 272 -15.15 2.96 17.39
CA THR A 272 -16.13 3.39 16.39
C THR A 272 -17.18 4.30 17.01
N VAL A 273 -17.36 5.50 16.44
CA VAL A 273 -18.34 6.52 16.84
C VAL A 273 -19.38 6.71 15.73
N PRO A 274 -20.61 7.18 16.06
CA PRO A 274 -21.62 7.48 15.05
C PRO A 274 -21.19 8.64 14.14
N ASN A 275 -21.71 8.67 12.90
CA ASN A 275 -21.40 9.70 11.89
C ASN A 275 -21.76 11.13 12.33
N THR A 276 -22.55 11.27 13.41
CA THR A 276 -22.95 12.54 14.02
C THR A 276 -21.84 13.18 14.85
N LEU A 277 -20.80 12.42 15.21
CA LEU A 277 -19.60 12.90 15.91
C LEU A 277 -18.38 12.87 14.99
N LYS A 278 -17.70 14.01 14.88
CA LYS A 278 -16.40 14.13 14.21
C LYS A 278 -15.32 14.40 15.25
N ILE A 279 -14.28 13.56 15.26
CA ILE A 279 -13.16 13.66 16.20
C ILE A 279 -11.88 13.90 15.39
N THR A 280 -11.12 14.92 15.77
CA THR A 280 -9.78 15.20 15.24
C THR A 280 -8.77 15.39 16.36
N TYR A 281 -7.49 15.21 16.03
CA TYR A 281 -6.38 15.22 16.96
C TYR A 281 -5.28 16.17 16.48
N ASP A 282 -4.81 17.01 17.39
CA ASP A 282 -3.54 17.72 17.24
C ASP A 282 -2.49 17.04 18.12
N SER A 283 -1.35 16.69 17.53
CA SER A 283 -0.25 15.99 18.19
C SER A 283 0.90 16.95 18.47
N PHE A 284 1.21 17.18 19.75
CA PHE A 284 2.34 17.99 20.20
C PHE A 284 3.44 17.08 20.75
N CYS A 285 4.38 16.72 19.88
CA CYS A 285 5.42 15.73 20.18
C CYS A 285 6.68 16.37 20.77
N SER A 286 7.45 15.59 21.53
CA SER A 286 8.67 16.06 22.21
C SER A 286 9.82 16.47 21.28
N ASN A 287 9.74 16.07 20.00
CA ASN A 287 10.72 16.39 18.96
C ASN A 287 10.48 17.74 18.26
N GLY A 288 9.48 18.52 18.70
CA GLY A 288 9.11 19.81 18.11
C GLY A 288 8.26 19.70 16.85
N VAL A 289 7.92 18.48 16.41
CA VAL A 289 6.97 18.24 15.32
C VAL A 289 5.55 18.38 15.86
N SER A 290 4.74 19.23 15.22
CA SER A 290 3.32 19.38 15.53
C SER A 290 2.50 19.00 14.30
N GLN A 291 1.53 18.10 14.48
CA GLN A 291 0.57 17.72 13.44
C GLN A 291 -0.81 18.17 13.91
N VAL A 292 -1.59 18.81 13.04
CA VAL A 292 -2.88 19.43 13.40
C VAL A 292 -4.00 18.80 12.55
N ASP A 293 -5.18 18.68 13.14
CA ASP A 293 -6.42 18.19 12.53
C ASP A 293 -6.29 16.82 11.84
N GLN A 294 -5.54 15.91 12.47
CA GLN A 294 -5.36 14.55 12.00
C GLN A 294 -6.48 13.62 12.51
N PRO A 295 -6.83 12.55 11.80
CA PRO A 295 -7.86 11.58 12.24
C PRO A 295 -7.41 10.75 13.45
N ARG A 296 -6.10 10.71 13.73
CA ARG A 296 -5.50 10.03 14.88
C ARG A 296 -4.32 10.85 15.40
N GLY A 297 -4.01 10.71 16.69
CA GLY A 297 -2.75 11.23 17.23
C GLY A 297 -1.57 10.37 16.80
N ASP A 298 -0.46 10.97 16.36
CA ASP A 298 0.78 10.27 15.98
C ASP A 298 2.00 11.07 16.47
N CYS A 299 2.73 10.49 17.43
CA CYS A 299 4.03 11.00 17.84
C CYS A 299 5.08 9.90 17.74
N ASP A 300 6.19 10.18 17.06
CA ASP A 300 7.34 9.29 16.97
C ASP A 300 8.54 9.82 17.79
N GLY A 301 9.41 8.91 18.23
CA GLY A 301 10.60 9.27 19.01
C GLY A 301 10.33 9.72 20.46
N VAL A 302 9.21 9.28 21.05
CA VAL A 302 8.81 9.61 22.43
C VAL A 302 9.75 8.94 23.44
N GLN A 303 10.38 9.77 24.26
CA GLN A 303 11.34 9.35 25.28
C GLN A 303 10.63 8.89 26.57
N ILE A 304 11.32 8.06 27.35
CA ILE A 304 10.83 7.61 28.66
C ILE A 304 10.74 8.80 29.62
N ASN A 305 9.66 8.89 30.38
CA ASN A 305 9.34 9.95 31.35
C ASN A 305 9.20 11.37 30.77
N VAL A 306 9.20 11.55 29.45
CA VAL A 306 8.91 12.83 28.80
C VAL A 306 7.44 12.84 28.37
N PRO A 307 6.60 13.74 28.91
CA PRO A 307 5.19 13.81 28.53
C PRO A 307 5.03 14.43 27.13
N ILE A 308 4.06 13.91 26.38
CA ILE A 308 3.56 14.49 25.14
C ILE A 308 2.07 14.81 25.30
N THR A 309 1.56 15.73 24.51
CA THR A 309 0.16 16.18 24.61
C THR A 309 -0.56 16.04 23.28
N PHE A 310 -1.76 15.50 23.32
CA PHE A 310 -2.68 15.46 22.20
C PHE A 310 -3.88 16.35 22.51
N GLN A 311 -4.20 17.32 21.66
CA GLN A 311 -5.45 18.05 21.78
C GLN A 311 -6.52 17.35 20.95
N VAL A 312 -7.54 16.85 21.62
CA VAL A 312 -8.68 16.17 20.99
C VAL A 312 -9.79 17.19 20.78
N LYS A 313 -10.26 17.33 19.54
CA LYS A 313 -11.38 18.19 19.17
C LYS A 313 -12.56 17.32 18.77
N VAL A 314 -13.71 17.53 19.41
CA VAL A 314 -14.93 16.76 19.15
C VAL A 314 -16.03 17.72 18.71
N THR A 315 -16.63 17.45 17.55
CA THR A 315 -17.70 18.27 16.96
C THR A 315 -18.92 17.41 16.67
N ALA A 316 -20.09 17.84 17.14
CA ALA A 316 -21.37 17.23 16.76
C ALA A 316 -21.96 17.93 15.53
N THR A 317 -22.53 17.20 14.59
CA THR A 317 -23.22 17.79 13.42
C THR A 317 -24.68 18.16 13.71
N GLU A 318 -25.29 17.47 14.68
CA GLU A 318 -26.68 17.64 15.10
C GLU A 318 -26.80 17.50 16.63
N CYS A 319 -27.99 17.73 17.17
CA CYS A 319 -28.27 17.51 18.58
C CYS A 319 -28.29 16.02 18.89
N ILE A 320 -27.19 15.53 19.48
CA ILE A 320 -27.00 14.13 19.85
C ILE A 320 -27.79 13.75 21.11
N HIS A 321 -27.95 12.45 21.35
CA HIS A 321 -28.34 11.93 22.65
C HIS A 321 -27.11 11.70 23.55
N GLU A 322 -27.35 11.59 24.85
CA GLU A 322 -26.30 11.21 25.81
C GLU A 322 -25.66 9.88 25.40
N GLN A 323 -24.34 9.88 25.26
CA GLN A 323 -23.56 8.73 24.83
C GLN A 323 -22.12 8.81 25.36
N SER A 324 -21.38 7.72 25.20
CA SER A 324 -19.97 7.67 25.60
C SER A 324 -19.12 6.90 24.61
N PHE A 325 -17.87 7.33 24.44
CA PHE A 325 -16.86 6.62 23.66
C PHE A 325 -15.54 6.59 24.42
N VAL A 326 -14.59 5.78 23.95
CA VAL A 326 -13.30 5.60 24.60
C VAL A 326 -12.16 5.98 23.66
N ILE A 327 -11.19 6.70 24.20
CA ILE A 327 -9.92 7.01 23.55
C ILE A 327 -8.85 6.15 24.19
N ARG A 328 -7.98 5.53 23.39
CA ARG A 328 -6.91 4.64 23.84
C ARG A 328 -5.61 4.96 23.12
N ALA A 329 -4.50 4.77 23.82
CA ALA A 329 -3.20 4.73 23.17
C ALA A 329 -2.97 3.31 22.63
N LEU A 330 -2.80 3.15 21.31
CA LEU A 330 -2.69 1.82 20.70
C LEU A 330 -1.47 1.05 21.25
N GLY A 331 -1.72 -0.14 21.80
CA GLY A 331 -0.71 -0.98 22.45
C GLY A 331 -0.51 -0.72 23.95
N PHE A 332 -1.33 0.13 24.55
CA PHE A 332 -1.38 0.34 25.98
C PHE A 332 -2.78 0.01 26.50
N THR A 333 -2.88 -0.41 27.75
CA THR A 333 -4.16 -0.80 28.37
C THR A 333 -4.96 0.39 28.88
N ASP A 334 -4.31 1.54 29.04
CA ASP A 334 -4.93 2.75 29.58
C ASP A 334 -5.90 3.37 28.56
N THR A 335 -7.05 3.80 29.06
CA THR A 335 -8.12 4.41 28.26
C THR A 335 -8.62 5.69 28.93
N VAL A 336 -9.13 6.61 28.10
CA VAL A 336 -9.89 7.79 28.52
C VAL A 336 -11.34 7.55 28.15
N THR A 337 -12.24 7.63 29.13
CA THR A 337 -13.68 7.55 28.90
C THR A 337 -14.23 8.96 28.66
N VAL A 338 -14.86 9.16 27.51
CA VAL A 338 -15.43 10.44 27.12
C VAL A 338 -16.95 10.33 27.15
N HIS A 339 -17.58 11.03 28.07
CA HIS A 339 -19.03 11.22 28.12
C HIS A 339 -19.41 12.42 27.28
N VAL A 340 -20.47 12.30 26.49
CA VAL A 340 -20.91 13.33 25.58
C VAL A 340 -22.36 13.67 25.87
N LEU A 341 -22.61 14.91 26.25
CA LEU A 341 -23.91 15.47 26.61
C LEU A 341 -24.32 16.53 25.57
N PRO A 342 -25.59 16.57 25.15
CA PRO A 342 -26.07 17.59 24.23
C PRO A 342 -26.20 18.94 24.92
N GLN A 343 -25.75 20.00 24.23
CA GLN A 343 -25.94 21.39 24.64
C GLN A 343 -26.71 22.15 23.56
N CYS A 344 -27.98 21.79 23.40
CA CYS A 344 -28.88 22.36 22.40
C CYS A 344 -29.99 23.24 22.98
N GLU A 345 -30.35 23.03 24.25
CA GLU A 345 -31.40 23.80 24.89
C GLU A 345 -30.89 25.20 25.27
N CYS A 346 -31.72 26.19 24.96
CA CYS A 346 -31.50 27.57 25.37
C CYS A 346 -32.16 27.78 26.73
N GLN A 347 -31.37 27.89 27.79
CA GLN A 347 -31.88 28.22 29.12
C GLN A 347 -32.17 29.72 29.22
N CYS A 348 -33.35 30.11 28.73
CA CYS A 348 -33.86 31.46 28.89
C CYS A 348 -34.45 31.63 30.31
N ARG A 349 -34.44 32.85 30.85
CA ARG A 349 -35.24 33.14 32.06
C ARG A 349 -36.72 33.02 31.69
N ASP A 350 -37.36 31.96 32.15
CA ASP A 350 -38.79 31.76 31.95
C ASP A 350 -39.59 32.83 32.69
N MET A 351 -40.05 33.83 31.94
CA MET A 351 -41.13 34.73 32.35
C MET A 351 -42.49 34.05 32.11
N SER A 352 -42.61 32.79 32.52
CA SER A 352 -43.78 31.92 32.31
C SER A 352 -45.07 32.41 32.99
N GLN A 353 -45.03 33.55 33.69
CA GLN A 353 -46.16 34.13 34.43
C GLN A 353 -46.95 35.22 33.69
N ASN A 354 -46.48 35.78 32.57
CA ASN A 354 -47.22 36.83 31.84
C ASN A 354 -47.97 36.31 30.60
N ARG A 355 -49.05 35.55 30.81
CA ARG A 355 -49.94 35.08 29.72
C ARG A 355 -50.58 36.23 28.90
N GLY A 356 -50.77 37.39 29.52
CA GLY A 356 -51.42 38.54 28.88
C GLY A 356 -50.67 39.17 27.70
N LEU A 357 -49.36 38.97 27.56
CA LEU A 357 -48.57 39.52 26.45
C LEU A 357 -48.80 38.80 25.11
N CYS A 358 -49.21 37.53 25.16
CA CYS A 358 -49.54 36.70 23.99
C CYS A 358 -51.06 36.56 23.81
N GLY A 359 -51.82 37.55 24.28
CA GLY A 359 -53.27 37.58 24.19
C GLY A 359 -53.99 36.45 24.94
N ASP A 360 -53.35 35.80 25.92
CA ASP A 360 -53.83 34.58 26.60
C ASP A 360 -54.16 33.43 25.63
N LYS A 361 -53.61 33.47 24.40
CA LYS A 361 -53.76 32.45 23.33
C LYS A 361 -52.42 31.83 22.94
N GLY A 362 -51.50 31.76 23.90
CA GLY A 362 -50.17 31.22 23.71
C GLY A 362 -49.31 31.31 24.96
N SER A 363 -48.09 30.77 24.86
CA SER A 363 -47.06 30.81 25.91
C SER A 363 -45.86 31.63 25.46
N MET A 364 -45.16 32.27 26.40
CA MET A 364 -43.96 33.05 26.08
C MET A 364 -42.71 32.21 26.30
N GLU A 365 -41.86 32.13 25.29
CA GLU A 365 -40.57 31.41 25.33
C GLU A 365 -39.49 32.32 24.75
N CYS A 366 -38.44 32.61 25.52
CA CYS A 366 -37.32 33.48 25.11
C CYS A 366 -37.75 34.83 24.47
N GLY A 367 -38.83 35.44 24.97
CA GLY A 367 -39.31 36.76 24.52
C GLY A 367 -40.12 36.76 23.21
N ILE A 368 -40.59 35.60 22.74
CA ILE A 368 -41.59 35.45 21.66
C ILE A 368 -42.82 34.68 22.15
N CYS A 369 -43.95 34.85 21.48
CA CYS A 369 -45.18 34.12 21.76
C CYS A 369 -45.30 32.86 20.89
N ARG A 370 -45.39 31.70 21.53
CA ARG A 370 -45.82 30.44 20.90
C ARG A 370 -47.33 30.33 21.01
N CYS A 371 -48.03 30.63 19.92
CA CYS A 371 -49.48 30.64 19.87
C CYS A 371 -50.09 29.24 19.92
N ASP A 372 -51.26 29.13 20.55
CA ASP A 372 -52.08 27.94 20.54
C ASP A 372 -52.70 27.71 19.15
N ALA A 373 -53.11 26.47 18.87
CA ALA A 373 -53.70 26.10 17.58
C ALA A 373 -54.89 26.99 17.19
N GLY A 374 -54.87 27.55 15.96
CA GLY A 374 -55.94 28.41 15.42
C GLY A 374 -55.69 29.92 15.55
N TYR A 375 -54.58 30.32 16.16
CA TYR A 375 -54.13 31.71 16.28
C TYR A 375 -52.74 31.87 15.66
N ILE A 376 -52.52 33.01 15.01
CA ILE A 376 -51.23 33.34 14.38
C ILE A 376 -50.94 34.84 14.58
N GLY A 377 -49.71 35.26 14.32
CA GLY A 377 -49.25 36.62 14.58
C GLY A 377 -48.25 36.69 15.72
N LYS A 378 -47.55 37.82 15.84
CA LYS A 378 -46.42 37.97 16.78
C LYS A 378 -46.83 37.90 18.24
N ASN A 379 -48.05 38.32 18.53
CA ASN A 379 -48.67 38.30 19.85
C ASN A 379 -49.96 37.44 19.84
N CYS A 380 -50.10 36.53 18.88
CA CYS A 380 -51.29 35.68 18.70
C CYS A 380 -52.59 36.48 18.44
N GLU A 381 -52.45 37.64 17.82
CA GLU A 381 -53.51 38.62 17.60
C GLU A 381 -54.49 38.27 16.47
N CYS A 382 -54.09 37.39 15.56
CA CYS A 382 -54.90 37.00 14.41
C CYS A 382 -55.57 35.66 14.66
N GLN A 383 -56.89 35.68 14.72
CA GLN A 383 -57.74 34.49 14.68
C GLN A 383 -58.16 34.25 13.22
N THR A 384 -58.05 33.01 12.73
CA THR A 384 -58.28 32.67 11.31
C THR A 384 -59.77 32.63 10.90
N GLN A 385 -60.57 33.63 11.30
CA GLN A 385 -62.05 33.75 11.21
C GLN A 385 -62.68 33.81 9.77
N GLY A 386 -62.17 33.11 8.75
CA GLY A 386 -62.92 32.82 7.52
C GLY A 386 -63.18 33.94 6.48
N ARG A 387 -62.36 35.00 6.37
CA ARG A 387 -62.43 36.02 5.26
C ARG A 387 -61.88 35.52 3.91
N SER A 388 -62.41 36.04 2.78
CA SER A 388 -62.20 35.51 1.40
C SER A 388 -60.90 35.94 0.72
N SER A 389 -60.41 35.06 -0.15
CA SER A 389 -59.05 35.04 -0.68
C SER A 389 -58.79 36.03 -1.84
N GLN A 390 -59.80 36.38 -2.64
CA GLN A 390 -59.63 37.07 -3.95
C GLN A 390 -59.04 38.49 -3.93
N GLU A 391 -59.31 39.31 -2.91
CA GLU A 391 -58.76 40.69 -2.83
C GLU A 391 -57.31 40.71 -2.33
N LEU A 392 -56.93 39.69 -1.56
CA LEU A 392 -55.56 39.49 -1.13
C LEU A 392 -54.74 38.83 -2.25
N GLU A 393 -55.35 37.92 -3.01
CA GLU A 393 -54.76 37.18 -4.15
C GLU A 393 -54.24 38.07 -5.30
N GLY A 394 -54.82 39.24 -5.54
CA GLY A 394 -54.41 40.13 -6.64
C GLY A 394 -52.97 40.66 -6.50
N SER A 395 -52.57 40.98 -5.26
CA SER A 395 -51.20 41.41 -4.92
C SER A 395 -50.15 40.29 -4.99
N CYS A 396 -50.64 39.05 -5.07
CA CYS A 396 -49.86 37.83 -5.11
C CYS A 396 -49.68 37.27 -6.55
N ARG A 397 -50.08 38.01 -7.59
CA ARG A 397 -49.84 37.64 -9.01
C ARG A 397 -48.75 38.51 -9.64
N ARG A 398 -47.90 37.93 -10.49
CA ARG A 398 -46.82 38.64 -11.20
C ARG A 398 -47.36 39.47 -12.37
N ASP A 399 -48.25 38.86 -13.14
CA ASP A 399 -48.98 39.44 -14.28
C ASP A 399 -50.38 38.80 -14.38
N ASN A 400 -51.30 39.41 -15.14
CA ASN A 400 -52.70 38.94 -15.22
C ASN A 400 -52.84 37.49 -15.74
N ASN A 401 -51.83 36.98 -16.44
CA ASN A 401 -51.81 35.60 -16.96
C ASN A 401 -51.05 34.63 -16.04
N SER A 402 -50.39 35.12 -14.98
CA SER A 402 -49.70 34.29 -14.00
C SER A 402 -50.65 33.76 -12.93
N LEU A 403 -50.35 32.55 -12.45
CA LEU A 403 -51.01 31.97 -11.29
C LEU A 403 -50.62 32.74 -10.02
N ILE A 404 -51.52 32.78 -9.04
CA ILE A 404 -51.27 33.36 -7.72
C ILE A 404 -50.09 32.63 -7.08
N CYS A 405 -49.08 33.38 -6.64
CA CYS A 405 -47.82 32.86 -6.11
C CYS A 405 -47.22 31.75 -6.99
N SER A 406 -47.32 31.88 -8.31
CA SER A 406 -46.85 30.90 -9.30
C SER A 406 -47.43 29.48 -9.11
N GLY A 407 -48.50 29.34 -8.32
CA GLY A 407 -49.08 28.04 -7.93
C GLY A 407 -48.27 27.26 -6.89
N LEU A 408 -47.24 27.89 -6.29
CA LEU A 408 -46.28 27.26 -5.37
C LEU A 408 -46.26 27.95 -3.99
N GLY A 409 -47.32 28.66 -3.64
CA GLY A 409 -47.45 29.36 -2.36
C GLY A 409 -48.88 29.78 -2.07
N ASP A 410 -49.14 30.06 -0.80
CA ASP A 410 -50.40 30.61 -0.33
C ASP A 410 -50.27 32.12 -0.21
N CYS A 411 -51.29 32.83 -0.69
CA CYS A 411 -51.36 34.27 -0.50
C CYS A 411 -51.92 34.57 0.89
N LEU A 412 -51.07 34.96 1.83
CA LEU A 412 -51.46 35.34 3.19
C LEU A 412 -51.27 36.85 3.37
N CYS A 413 -52.35 37.56 3.74
CA CYS A 413 -52.29 38.99 4.03
C CYS A 413 -51.72 39.88 2.87
N GLY A 414 -51.80 39.42 1.61
CA GLY A 414 -51.34 40.15 0.43
C GLY A 414 -49.86 39.96 0.09
N GLN A 415 -49.24 38.93 0.67
CA GLN A 415 -47.89 38.49 0.37
C GLN A 415 -47.89 36.99 0.11
N CYS A 416 -47.05 36.56 -0.83
CA CYS A 416 -46.89 35.15 -1.11
C CYS A 416 -46.04 34.49 -0.03
N VAL A 417 -46.62 33.48 0.61
CA VAL A 417 -45.90 32.56 1.48
C VAL A 417 -45.71 31.28 0.71
N CYS A 418 -44.48 31.02 0.28
CA CYS A 418 -44.19 29.88 -0.57
C CYS A 418 -44.37 28.57 0.20
N HIS A 419 -44.95 27.58 -0.47
CA HIS A 419 -45.16 26.26 0.11
C HIS A 419 -43.82 25.64 0.46
N GLN A 420 -43.78 25.02 1.64
CA GLN A 420 -42.69 24.12 1.96
C GLN A 420 -42.90 22.85 1.15
N SER A 421 -41.89 22.45 0.40
CA SER A 421 -41.99 21.23 -0.39
C SER A 421 -41.80 20.01 0.51
N ASP A 422 -42.60 18.97 0.27
CA ASP A 422 -42.39 17.63 0.88
C ASP A 422 -41.08 16.98 0.42
N VAL A 423 -40.45 17.53 -0.62
CA VAL A 423 -39.13 17.11 -1.07
C VAL A 423 -38.06 17.72 -0.16
N PRO A 424 -37.26 16.89 0.53
CA PRO A 424 -36.25 17.38 1.46
C PRO A 424 -35.27 18.34 0.76
N ASN A 425 -34.94 19.44 1.43
CA ASN A 425 -34.05 20.52 0.98
C ASN A 425 -34.53 21.35 -0.23
N LYS A 426 -35.77 21.18 -0.71
CA LYS A 426 -36.34 22.08 -1.72
C LYS A 426 -37.00 23.30 -1.06
N SER A 427 -36.42 24.47 -1.26
CA SER A 427 -36.98 25.76 -0.86
C SER A 427 -37.49 26.51 -2.08
N ILE A 428 -38.74 26.94 -2.02
CA ILE A 428 -39.35 27.82 -3.01
C ILE A 428 -39.32 29.24 -2.43
N PHE A 429 -38.90 30.21 -3.22
CA PHE A 429 -38.71 31.59 -2.79
C PHE A 429 -38.95 32.57 -3.95
N GLY A 430 -38.85 33.86 -3.66
CA GLY A 430 -39.18 34.92 -4.62
C GLY A 430 -40.46 35.66 -4.24
N ARG A 431 -40.70 36.81 -4.84
CA ARG A 431 -41.82 37.68 -4.49
C ARG A 431 -43.17 37.02 -4.80
N PHE A 432 -43.19 36.15 -5.81
CA PHE A 432 -44.35 35.42 -6.28
C PHE A 432 -44.09 33.91 -6.26
N CYS A 433 -43.15 33.43 -5.43
CA CYS A 433 -42.75 32.02 -5.34
C CYS A 433 -42.31 31.39 -6.66
N GLU A 434 -41.67 32.18 -7.51
CA GLU A 434 -41.26 31.82 -8.87
C GLU A 434 -39.90 31.10 -8.95
N CYS A 435 -39.11 31.14 -7.88
CA CYS A 435 -37.77 30.57 -7.83
C CYS A 435 -37.70 29.37 -6.89
N ASP A 436 -36.79 28.44 -7.18
CA ASP A 436 -36.42 27.38 -6.27
C ASP A 436 -34.90 27.14 -6.27
N ASN A 437 -34.45 26.29 -5.36
CA ASN A 437 -33.05 25.93 -5.16
C ASN A 437 -32.70 24.51 -5.69
N VAL A 438 -33.57 23.87 -6.49
CA VAL A 438 -33.34 22.50 -7.00
C VAL A 438 -33.30 22.40 -8.52
N ASN A 439 -33.89 23.37 -9.23
CA ASN A 439 -33.97 23.43 -10.68
C ASN A 439 -32.76 24.18 -11.27
N CYS A 440 -31.55 23.70 -10.97
CA CYS A 440 -30.33 24.11 -11.65
C CYS A 440 -29.66 22.91 -12.34
N GLU A 441 -28.65 23.16 -13.18
CA GLU A 441 -27.84 22.11 -13.79
C GLU A 441 -27.22 21.19 -12.73
N ARG A 442 -27.13 19.89 -13.06
CA ARG A 442 -26.63 18.85 -12.16
C ARG A 442 -25.26 18.38 -12.60
N TYR A 443 -24.39 18.14 -11.61
CA TYR A 443 -23.10 17.50 -11.78
C TYR A 443 -22.98 16.35 -10.77
N ASP A 444 -22.57 15.18 -11.25
CA ASP A 444 -22.47 13.95 -10.44
C ASP A 444 -23.79 13.58 -9.72
N GLY A 445 -24.93 13.79 -10.40
CA GLY A 445 -26.27 13.56 -9.87
C GLY A 445 -26.81 14.64 -8.91
N LEU A 446 -25.95 15.57 -8.44
CA LEU A 446 -26.27 16.62 -7.48
C LEU A 446 -26.46 17.99 -8.16
N VAL A 447 -27.42 18.78 -7.67
CA VAL A 447 -27.68 20.15 -8.16
C VAL A 447 -26.49 21.05 -7.83
N CYS A 448 -25.92 21.72 -8.85
CA CYS A 448 -24.70 22.54 -8.74
C CYS A 448 -23.49 21.82 -8.10
N GLY A 449 -23.40 20.49 -8.25
CA GLY A 449 -22.34 19.69 -7.64
C GLY A 449 -22.46 19.53 -6.11
N GLY A 450 -23.60 19.90 -5.54
CA GLY A 450 -23.87 19.84 -4.10
C GLY A 450 -23.40 21.09 -3.34
N LYS A 451 -23.81 21.18 -2.07
CA LYS A 451 -23.59 22.35 -1.20
C LYS A 451 -22.10 22.71 -1.00
N GLU A 452 -21.22 21.72 -1.11
CA GLU A 452 -19.76 21.89 -1.04
C GLU A 452 -19.19 22.69 -2.22
N ARG A 453 -19.80 22.57 -3.41
CA ARG A 453 -19.31 23.18 -4.66
C ARG A 453 -20.04 24.46 -5.03
N GLY A 454 -21.35 24.53 -4.77
CA GLY A 454 -22.12 25.73 -5.05
C GLY A 454 -23.57 25.63 -4.60
N THR A 455 -24.25 26.77 -4.66
CA THR A 455 -25.67 26.89 -4.31
C THR A 455 -26.48 27.26 -5.53
N CYS A 456 -27.59 26.56 -5.75
CA CYS A 456 -28.56 26.89 -6.78
C CYS A 456 -29.42 28.09 -6.33
N SER A 457 -29.55 29.08 -7.20
CA SER A 457 -30.48 30.19 -7.01
C SER A 457 -31.18 30.49 -8.32
N CYS A 458 -32.46 30.11 -8.41
CA CYS A 458 -33.35 30.48 -9.51
C CYS A 458 -32.78 30.14 -10.90
N GLY A 459 -32.39 28.88 -11.11
CA GLY A 459 -31.88 28.38 -12.39
C GLY A 459 -30.39 28.59 -12.64
N LYS A 460 -29.69 29.33 -11.79
CA LYS A 460 -28.24 29.57 -11.92
C LYS A 460 -27.46 29.05 -10.72
N CYS A 461 -26.35 28.36 -10.97
CA CYS A 461 -25.43 27.94 -9.93
C CYS A 461 -24.48 29.08 -9.53
N SER A 462 -24.44 29.37 -8.23
CA SER A 462 -23.43 30.24 -7.62
C SER A 462 -22.35 29.38 -7.00
N CYS A 463 -21.18 29.32 -7.62
CA CYS A 463 -20.10 28.43 -7.18
C CYS A 463 -19.34 29.01 -5.99
N ASN A 464 -18.97 28.13 -5.07
CA ASN A 464 -18.15 28.47 -3.92
C ASN A 464 -16.72 28.83 -4.36
N PRO A 465 -15.96 29.60 -3.55
CA PRO A 465 -14.57 29.93 -3.85
C PRO A 465 -13.75 28.67 -4.13
N GLY A 466 -13.15 28.59 -5.32
CA GLY A 466 -12.39 27.42 -5.77
C GLY A 466 -13.11 26.57 -6.82
N PHE A 467 -14.38 26.82 -7.13
CA PHE A 467 -15.11 26.11 -8.19
C PHE A 467 -15.61 27.06 -9.28
N GLU A 468 -15.74 26.55 -10.51
CA GLU A 468 -16.30 27.26 -11.66
C GLU A 468 -17.07 26.34 -12.62
N GLY A 469 -17.72 26.93 -13.63
CA GLY A 469 -18.57 26.24 -14.60
C GLY A 469 -20.07 26.46 -14.35
N SER A 470 -20.90 26.02 -15.30
CA SER A 470 -22.36 26.21 -15.27
C SER A 470 -23.07 25.43 -14.14
N ALA A 471 -22.48 24.31 -13.72
CA ALA A 471 -22.94 23.44 -12.64
C ALA A 471 -21.91 23.30 -11.50
N CYS A 472 -20.94 24.22 -11.41
CA CYS A 472 -19.81 24.17 -10.46
C CYS A 472 -18.99 22.87 -10.53
N GLN A 473 -18.92 22.30 -11.73
CA GLN A 473 -18.24 21.04 -12.03
C GLN A 473 -16.71 21.14 -11.95
N CYS A 474 -16.17 22.33 -12.22
CA CYS A 474 -14.75 22.53 -12.45
C CYS A 474 -14.08 23.02 -11.16
N ASP A 475 -13.05 22.32 -10.70
CA ASP A 475 -12.19 22.80 -9.61
C ASP A 475 -11.10 23.72 -10.19
N ARG A 476 -10.94 24.90 -9.58
CA ARG A 476 -9.94 25.91 -9.96
C ARG A 476 -8.54 25.57 -9.48
N SER A 477 -8.42 24.65 -8.52
CA SER A 477 -7.14 24.13 -8.08
C SER A 477 -6.42 23.42 -9.22
N THR A 478 -5.11 23.60 -9.32
CA THR A 478 -4.25 22.82 -10.21
C THR A 478 -3.50 21.71 -9.47
N ARG A 479 -3.74 21.52 -8.16
CA ARG A 479 -2.97 20.61 -7.31
C ARG A 479 -2.98 19.15 -7.78
N GLY A 480 -4.11 18.68 -8.31
CA GLY A 480 -4.29 17.34 -8.86
C GLY A 480 -3.57 17.13 -10.21
N CYS A 481 -3.17 18.22 -10.86
CA CYS A 481 -2.36 18.20 -12.08
C CYS A 481 -0.85 18.32 -11.82
N LEU A 482 -0.43 18.64 -10.59
CA LEU A 482 0.99 18.81 -10.24
C LEU A 482 1.62 17.49 -9.82
N ASN A 483 2.81 17.21 -10.32
CA ASN A 483 3.64 16.12 -9.82
C ASN A 483 4.36 16.53 -8.50
N PRO A 484 5.02 15.59 -7.77
CA PRO A 484 5.75 15.91 -6.53
C PRO A 484 6.83 16.98 -6.68
N ASP A 485 7.34 17.17 -7.90
CA ASP A 485 8.36 18.16 -8.25
C ASP A 485 7.75 19.52 -8.70
N GLY A 486 6.42 19.66 -8.67
CA GLY A 486 5.70 20.90 -8.97
C GLY A 486 5.43 21.19 -10.46
N PHE A 487 5.57 20.20 -11.34
CA PHE A 487 5.29 20.34 -12.77
C PHE A 487 3.85 19.94 -13.12
N GLU A 488 3.16 20.79 -13.86
CA GLU A 488 1.80 20.56 -14.36
C GLU A 488 1.80 19.52 -15.50
N CYS A 489 1.06 18.42 -15.31
CA CYS A 489 0.87 17.34 -16.28
C CYS A 489 2.17 16.83 -16.92
N ASN A 490 3.27 16.87 -16.15
CA ASN A 490 4.64 16.59 -16.59
C ASN A 490 5.07 17.33 -17.88
N GLY A 491 4.46 18.48 -18.17
CA GLY A 491 4.71 19.27 -19.38
C GLY A 491 4.20 18.63 -20.68
N ARG A 492 3.24 17.70 -20.59
CA ARG A 492 2.70 16.89 -21.70
C ARG A 492 1.18 16.86 -21.74
N GLY A 493 0.58 17.97 -21.31
CA GLY A 493 -0.84 18.16 -21.29
C GLY A 493 -1.18 19.53 -20.72
N ARG A 494 -2.46 19.83 -20.66
CA ARG A 494 -2.99 21.03 -20.02
C ARG A 494 -3.88 20.63 -18.85
N CYS A 495 -3.77 21.32 -17.72
CA CYS A 495 -4.69 21.13 -16.62
C CYS A 495 -6.05 21.80 -16.94
N VAL A 496 -7.12 21.01 -16.97
CA VAL A 496 -8.49 21.48 -17.12
C VAL A 496 -9.31 20.87 -15.98
N CYS A 497 -9.94 21.71 -15.16
CA CYS A 497 -10.73 21.27 -14.01
C CYS A 497 -9.99 20.32 -13.05
N ASN A 498 -8.73 20.65 -12.73
CA ASN A 498 -7.88 19.86 -11.84
C ASN A 498 -7.57 18.43 -12.36
N VAL A 499 -7.77 18.19 -13.66
CA VAL A 499 -7.46 16.94 -14.36
C VAL A 499 -6.57 17.25 -15.57
N CYS A 500 -5.56 16.41 -15.81
CA CYS A 500 -4.68 16.58 -16.95
C CYS A 500 -5.32 16.07 -18.25
N GLU A 501 -5.53 16.98 -19.19
CA GLU A 501 -5.81 16.65 -20.59
C GLU A 501 -4.48 16.41 -21.31
N CYS A 502 -4.13 15.13 -21.48
CA CYS A 502 -2.83 14.71 -21.99
C CYS A 502 -2.72 14.84 -23.52
N ASP A 503 -1.52 15.18 -23.99
CA ASP A 503 -1.15 15.13 -25.41
C ASP A 503 -1.31 13.68 -25.94
N THR A 504 -1.54 13.52 -27.25
CA THR A 504 -1.93 12.25 -27.88
C THR A 504 -1.07 11.04 -27.47
N GLY A 505 -1.73 10.01 -26.92
CA GLY A 505 -1.13 8.72 -26.54
C GLY A 505 -0.71 8.62 -25.06
N TYR A 506 -0.48 9.73 -24.37
CA TYR A 506 -0.16 9.75 -22.94
C TYR A 506 -1.40 9.46 -22.09
N GLN A 507 -1.22 8.68 -21.02
CA GLN A 507 -2.30 8.24 -20.16
C GLN A 507 -2.49 9.15 -18.93
N PRO A 508 -3.74 9.43 -18.52
CA PRO A 508 -4.05 10.02 -17.22
C PRO A 508 -3.54 9.13 -16.06
N PRO A 509 -3.30 9.68 -14.85
CA PRO A 509 -3.74 11.00 -14.36
C PRO A 509 -2.76 12.16 -14.58
N LEU A 510 -1.45 11.90 -14.79
CA LEU A 510 -0.41 12.95 -14.88
C LEU A 510 0.38 12.92 -16.19
N CYS A 511 -0.10 12.23 -17.23
CA CYS A 511 0.54 12.15 -18.55
C CYS A 511 1.98 11.59 -18.53
N LEU A 512 2.23 10.60 -17.65
CA LEU A 512 3.55 10.03 -17.44
C LEU A 512 3.94 9.04 -18.52
N GLU A 513 3.07 8.06 -18.79
CA GLU A 513 3.35 6.93 -19.67
C GLU A 513 2.52 6.99 -20.95
N CYS A 514 3.15 6.62 -22.07
CA CYS A 514 2.49 6.46 -23.36
C CYS A 514 2.73 5.04 -23.87
N LEU A 515 1.76 4.15 -23.65
CA LEU A 515 1.86 2.73 -24.03
C LEU A 515 1.83 2.53 -25.55
N GLY A 516 1.18 3.45 -26.29
CA GLY A 516 1.05 3.40 -27.75
C GLY A 516 2.08 4.22 -28.52
N CYS A 517 3.01 4.89 -27.85
CA CYS A 517 4.00 5.73 -28.53
C CYS A 517 5.09 4.87 -29.20
N PRO A 518 5.55 5.25 -30.42
CA PRO A 518 6.66 4.59 -31.07
C PRO A 518 7.91 4.63 -30.19
N SER A 519 8.72 3.57 -30.24
CA SER A 519 9.91 3.46 -29.41
C SER A 519 10.91 4.58 -29.74
N PRO A 520 11.39 5.36 -28.75
CA PRO A 520 12.36 6.41 -28.99
C PRO A 520 13.77 5.87 -29.27
N CYS A 521 14.00 4.56 -29.10
CA CYS A 521 15.32 3.93 -29.26
C CYS A 521 16.00 4.31 -30.58
N GLY A 522 15.37 4.06 -31.73
CA GLY A 522 15.97 4.36 -33.03
C GLY A 522 16.40 5.83 -33.23
N ARG A 523 15.71 6.78 -32.58
CA ARG A 523 16.03 8.22 -32.66
C ARG A 523 17.28 8.58 -31.85
N TYR A 524 17.52 7.93 -30.71
CA TYR A 524 18.63 8.25 -29.81
C TYR A 524 19.88 7.37 -30.02
N LEU A 525 19.86 6.46 -31.00
CA LEU A 525 21.02 5.63 -31.37
C LEU A 525 22.27 6.47 -31.69
N LEU A 526 22.14 7.51 -32.52
CA LEU A 526 23.26 8.39 -32.89
C LEU A 526 23.81 9.16 -31.67
N CYS A 527 22.94 9.55 -30.74
CA CYS A 527 23.35 10.21 -29.51
C CYS A 527 24.10 9.23 -28.57
N ALA A 528 23.63 7.98 -28.45
CA ALA A 528 24.28 6.94 -27.66
C ALA A 528 25.70 6.63 -28.15
N GLN A 529 25.88 6.54 -29.47
CA GLN A 529 27.20 6.35 -30.09
C GLN A 529 28.14 7.53 -29.79
N CYS A 530 27.65 8.74 -29.96
CA CYS A 530 28.43 9.96 -29.79
C CYS A 530 28.92 10.17 -28.34
N LEU A 531 28.09 9.87 -27.34
CA LEU A 531 28.41 10.08 -25.94
C LEU A 531 29.49 9.14 -25.39
N LYS A 532 29.68 7.95 -25.96
CA LYS A 532 30.59 6.92 -25.42
C LYS A 532 31.65 6.41 -26.38
N PHE A 533 31.32 6.20 -27.65
CA PHE A 533 32.16 5.44 -28.57
C PHE A 533 32.85 6.30 -29.64
N ASP A 534 32.26 7.41 -30.07
CA ASP A 534 32.89 8.26 -31.10
C ASP A 534 32.50 9.75 -31.01
N PRO A 535 33.29 10.60 -30.32
CA PRO A 535 33.07 12.04 -30.27
C PRO A 535 33.37 12.79 -31.59
N SER A 536 33.96 12.14 -32.60
CA SER A 536 34.66 12.84 -33.70
C SER A 536 34.29 12.43 -35.14
N HIS A 537 33.68 11.26 -35.40
CA HIS A 537 33.32 10.82 -36.78
C HIS A 537 31.90 11.13 -37.25
N SER A 538 31.03 11.68 -36.40
CA SER A 538 29.74 12.22 -36.85
C SER A 538 29.94 13.69 -37.17
N GLY A 539 29.75 14.12 -38.42
CA GLY A 539 30.03 15.47 -38.94
C GLY A 539 29.26 16.66 -38.31
N SER A 540 28.86 16.59 -37.04
CA SER A 540 28.21 17.63 -36.25
C SER A 540 28.58 17.48 -34.76
N ASN A 541 28.73 18.59 -34.04
CA ASN A 541 29.06 18.59 -32.60
C ASN A 541 28.08 17.74 -31.78
N CYS A 542 28.59 16.84 -30.93
CA CYS A 542 27.80 15.93 -30.08
C CYS A 542 26.71 16.64 -29.26
N THR A 543 27.03 17.85 -28.78
CA THR A 543 26.13 18.70 -28.00
C THR A 543 24.90 19.16 -28.80
N SER A 544 25.02 19.28 -30.13
CA SER A 544 23.89 19.64 -31.01
C SER A 544 22.99 18.46 -31.35
N VAL A 545 23.53 17.24 -31.37
CA VAL A 545 22.79 15.99 -31.64
C VAL A 545 22.05 15.51 -30.37
N CYS A 546 22.64 15.72 -29.19
CA CYS A 546 22.13 15.29 -27.89
C CYS A 546 21.46 16.40 -27.07
N GLY A 547 21.00 17.50 -27.69
CA GLY A 547 20.63 18.74 -26.98
C GLY A 547 19.63 18.61 -25.82
N ASN A 548 18.72 17.62 -25.86
CA ASN A 548 17.71 17.37 -24.80
C ASN A 548 18.01 16.11 -23.97
N VAL A 549 19.24 15.60 -24.00
CA VAL A 549 19.65 14.34 -23.39
C VAL A 549 20.70 14.54 -22.30
N GLY A 550 20.40 14.06 -21.08
CA GLY A 550 21.35 14.05 -19.97
C GLY A 550 22.16 12.75 -19.92
N PRO A 551 23.50 12.78 -19.94
CA PRO A 551 24.29 11.56 -19.77
C PRO A 551 24.28 11.08 -18.30
N LEU A 552 24.03 9.79 -18.08
CA LEU A 552 24.13 9.13 -16.78
C LEU A 552 25.40 8.28 -16.70
N SER A 553 26.04 8.26 -15.54
CA SER A 553 27.23 7.45 -15.28
C SER A 553 26.93 6.05 -14.73
N LYS A 554 25.68 5.77 -14.33
CA LYS A 554 25.22 4.50 -13.78
C LYS A 554 23.86 4.12 -14.35
N PRO A 555 23.53 2.82 -14.44
CA PRO A 555 22.24 2.37 -14.94
C PRO A 555 21.12 2.82 -13.98
N PRO A 556 20.04 3.45 -14.49
CA PRO A 556 18.92 3.84 -13.65
C PRO A 556 18.09 2.62 -13.23
N GLU A 557 17.54 2.61 -12.00
CA GLU A 557 16.64 1.53 -11.51
C GLU A 557 15.33 1.43 -12.31
N LYS A 558 14.90 2.53 -12.94
CA LYS A 558 13.72 2.62 -13.80
C LYS A 558 14.09 3.31 -15.11
N GLY A 559 13.83 2.64 -16.24
CA GLY A 559 14.09 3.16 -17.58
C GLY A 559 13.77 2.12 -18.65
N ARG A 560 13.71 2.56 -19.91
CA ARG A 560 13.51 1.69 -21.07
C ARG A 560 14.85 1.27 -21.63
N THR A 561 15.13 -0.03 -21.65
CA THR A 561 16.34 -0.56 -22.28
C THR A 561 16.13 -0.69 -23.78
N CYS A 562 17.06 -0.14 -24.54
CA CYS A 562 17.13 -0.14 -25.98
C CYS A 562 18.36 -0.94 -26.42
N LYS A 563 18.21 -1.80 -27.43
CA LYS A 563 19.30 -2.53 -28.07
C LYS A 563 19.18 -2.37 -29.58
N GLU A 564 20.10 -1.63 -30.17
CA GLU A 564 20.08 -1.22 -31.58
C GLU A 564 21.43 -1.51 -32.24
N ARG A 565 21.45 -1.62 -33.58
CA ARG A 565 22.68 -1.86 -34.34
C ARG A 565 23.32 -0.54 -34.77
N ASP A 566 24.64 -0.42 -34.60
CA ASP A 566 25.43 0.70 -35.09
C ASP A 566 25.77 0.61 -36.59
N VAL A 567 26.48 1.62 -37.09
CA VAL A 567 26.92 1.70 -38.50
C VAL A 567 27.90 0.57 -38.84
N ASP A 568 28.65 0.06 -37.86
CA ASP A 568 29.60 -1.05 -37.99
C ASP A 568 28.92 -2.43 -37.89
N GLY A 569 27.60 -2.47 -37.64
CA GLY A 569 26.82 -3.70 -37.46
C GLY A 569 26.92 -4.34 -36.07
N CYS A 570 27.51 -3.65 -35.10
CA CYS A 570 27.59 -4.08 -33.70
C CYS A 570 26.35 -3.66 -32.91
N TRP A 571 25.96 -4.46 -31.90
CA TRP A 571 24.86 -4.10 -31.02
C TRP A 571 25.33 -3.17 -29.90
N ILE A 572 24.60 -2.05 -29.75
CA ILE A 572 24.78 -1.10 -28.65
C ILE A 572 23.54 -1.19 -27.76
N THR A 573 23.78 -1.41 -26.46
CA THR A 573 22.75 -1.42 -25.43
C THR A 573 22.81 -0.13 -24.63
N TYR A 574 21.68 0.55 -24.49
CA TYR A 574 21.57 1.76 -23.68
C TYR A 574 20.19 1.86 -23.03
N THR A 575 20.11 2.53 -21.90
CA THR A 575 18.88 2.71 -21.12
C THR A 575 18.47 4.17 -21.13
N LEU A 576 17.23 4.44 -21.55
CA LEU A 576 16.62 5.76 -21.57
C LEU A 576 15.69 5.92 -20.36
N ARG A 577 15.93 6.93 -19.52
CA ARG A 577 15.01 7.37 -18.46
C ARG A 577 14.36 8.67 -18.90
N GLN A 578 13.04 8.68 -19.02
CA GLN A 578 12.33 9.86 -19.51
C GLN A 578 12.28 10.97 -18.44
N ARG A 579 12.62 12.21 -18.82
CA ARG A 579 12.52 13.41 -17.97
C ARG A 579 11.17 14.12 -18.18
N VAL A 580 10.89 15.10 -17.32
CA VAL A 580 9.75 16.01 -17.44
C VAL A 580 9.87 16.85 -18.72
N GLY A 581 8.75 17.09 -19.40
CA GLY A 581 8.69 17.86 -20.67
C GLY A 581 8.70 16.98 -21.93
N ARG A 582 8.62 17.60 -23.10
CA ARG A 582 8.57 16.89 -24.40
C ARG A 582 9.96 16.43 -24.84
N ASP A 583 10.06 15.18 -25.29
CA ASP A 583 11.28 14.61 -25.90
C ASP A 583 12.60 14.83 -25.10
N SER A 584 12.53 14.82 -23.76
CA SER A 584 13.70 14.92 -22.88
C SER A 584 13.95 13.61 -22.15
N TYR A 585 15.20 13.13 -22.18
CA TYR A 585 15.60 11.85 -21.64
C TYR A 585 16.97 11.94 -20.96
N ASP A 586 17.18 11.08 -19.97
CA ASP A 586 18.47 10.69 -19.46
C ASP A 586 18.92 9.40 -20.15
N ILE A 587 20.17 9.32 -20.57
CA ILE A 587 20.72 8.15 -21.26
C ILE A 587 21.90 7.56 -20.49
N TYR A 588 21.84 6.26 -20.24
CA TYR A 588 22.98 5.46 -19.80
C TYR A 588 23.36 4.51 -20.93
N VAL A 589 24.60 4.57 -21.40
CA VAL A 589 25.10 3.70 -22.48
C VAL A 589 26.05 2.68 -21.85
N ASP A 590 25.85 1.39 -22.17
CA ASP A 590 26.72 0.31 -21.70
C ASP A 590 28.15 0.49 -22.25
N ASP A 591 29.15 0.07 -21.48
CA ASP A 591 30.57 0.28 -21.81
C ASP A 591 31.07 -0.67 -22.92
N SER A 592 30.31 -1.73 -23.23
CA SER A 592 30.67 -2.73 -24.24
C SER A 592 29.71 -2.75 -25.43
N ARG A 593 30.26 -2.91 -26.65
CA ARG A 593 29.50 -3.21 -27.88
C ARG A 593 29.68 -4.66 -28.28
N GLU A 594 28.58 -5.34 -28.62
CA GLU A 594 28.61 -6.73 -29.05
C GLU A 594 28.72 -6.80 -30.58
N CYS A 595 29.93 -7.06 -31.09
CA CYS A 595 30.18 -7.28 -32.51
C CYS A 595 30.26 -8.78 -32.81
N ALA A 596 29.68 -9.25 -33.92
CA ALA A 596 29.90 -10.62 -34.36
C ALA A 596 31.37 -10.82 -34.75
N ALA A 597 32.13 -11.58 -33.96
CA ALA A 597 33.48 -11.95 -34.33
C ALA A 597 33.43 -12.82 -35.60
N GLY A 598 34.14 -12.42 -36.66
CA GLY A 598 34.26 -13.23 -37.87
C GLY A 598 34.83 -14.63 -37.55
N PRO A 599 34.54 -15.66 -38.37
CA PRO A 599 35.02 -17.01 -38.11
C PRO A 599 36.56 -17.03 -38.03
N GLN A 600 37.10 -17.68 -37.00
CA GLN A 600 38.54 -17.85 -36.85
C GLN A 600 39.07 -18.74 -37.99
N VAL A 601 39.64 -18.12 -39.02
CA VAL A 601 40.07 -18.81 -40.24
C VAL A 601 41.22 -19.79 -39.96
N ALA A 602 42.07 -19.51 -38.97
CA ALA A 602 43.25 -20.31 -38.63
C ALA A 602 42.95 -21.79 -38.27
N PRO A 603 42.02 -22.11 -37.34
CA PRO A 603 41.69 -23.52 -37.04
C PRO A 603 40.98 -24.22 -38.20
N ILE A 604 40.19 -23.51 -39.02
CA ILE A 604 39.49 -24.09 -40.17
C ILE A 604 40.51 -24.52 -41.25
N VAL A 605 41.46 -23.64 -41.59
CA VAL A 605 42.52 -23.95 -42.56
C VAL A 605 43.45 -25.03 -41.99
N GLY A 606 43.80 -24.96 -40.71
CA GLY A 606 44.61 -25.98 -40.04
C GLY A 606 43.96 -27.37 -40.06
N GLY A 607 42.65 -27.45 -39.82
CA GLY A 607 41.89 -28.71 -39.87
C GLY A 607 41.84 -29.32 -41.26
N ILE A 608 41.64 -28.51 -42.31
CA ILE A 608 41.61 -28.99 -43.71
C ILE A 608 42.99 -29.51 -44.12
N VAL A 609 44.07 -28.78 -43.83
CA VAL A 609 45.44 -29.20 -44.18
C VAL A 609 45.83 -30.48 -43.46
N ALA A 610 45.54 -30.58 -42.15
CA ALA A 610 45.82 -31.80 -41.38
C ALA A 610 45.04 -33.01 -41.90
N GLY A 611 43.77 -32.82 -42.28
CA GLY A 611 42.93 -33.87 -42.87
C GLY A 611 43.49 -34.41 -44.19
N VAL A 612 43.92 -33.52 -45.10
CA VAL A 612 44.51 -33.93 -46.39
C VAL A 612 45.81 -34.70 -46.18
N VAL A 613 46.68 -34.26 -45.26
CA VAL A 613 47.95 -34.95 -44.95
C VAL A 613 47.68 -36.34 -44.35
N LEU A 614 46.72 -36.46 -43.43
CA LEU A 614 46.35 -37.75 -42.84
C LEU A 614 45.81 -38.73 -43.89
N ILE A 615 44.92 -38.28 -44.78
CA ILE A 615 44.40 -39.11 -45.87
C ILE A 615 45.53 -39.55 -46.80
N GLY A 616 46.48 -38.66 -47.12
CA GLY A 616 47.66 -38.99 -47.93
C GLY A 616 48.54 -40.07 -47.29
N ILE A 617 48.82 -39.96 -45.98
CA ILE A 617 49.58 -40.98 -45.23
C ILE A 617 48.83 -42.31 -45.19
N LEU A 618 47.51 -42.28 -45.03
CA LEU A 618 46.68 -43.48 -44.98
C LEU A 618 46.66 -44.19 -46.34
N LEU A 619 46.55 -43.45 -47.44
CA LEU A 619 46.66 -44.00 -48.80
C LEU A 619 48.05 -44.57 -49.09
N LEU A 620 49.13 -43.90 -48.65
CA LEU A 620 50.49 -44.44 -48.76
C LEU A 620 50.68 -45.71 -47.91
N GLY A 621 50.07 -45.77 -46.73
CA GLY A 621 50.04 -46.96 -45.88
C GLY A 621 49.32 -48.12 -46.56
N ILE A 622 48.12 -47.89 -47.09
CA ILE A 622 47.35 -48.89 -47.86
C ILE A 622 48.15 -49.34 -49.09
N TRP A 623 48.73 -48.41 -49.85
CA TRP A 623 49.55 -48.74 -51.01
C TRP A 623 50.75 -49.60 -50.61
N LYS A 624 51.47 -49.25 -49.53
CA LYS A 624 52.61 -50.02 -49.04
C LYS A 624 52.22 -51.41 -48.52
N VAL A 625 51.05 -51.55 -47.90
CA VAL A 625 50.50 -52.85 -47.50
C VAL A 625 50.13 -53.68 -48.74
N LEU A 626 49.45 -53.09 -49.72
CA LEU A 626 49.07 -53.77 -50.95
C LEU A 626 50.28 -54.21 -51.76
N THR A 627 51.29 -53.36 -51.92
CA THR A 627 52.54 -53.71 -52.62
C THR A 627 53.30 -54.78 -51.85
N HIS A 628 53.43 -54.68 -50.52
CA HIS A 628 54.08 -55.71 -49.72
C HIS A 628 53.35 -57.06 -49.80
N VAL A 629 52.01 -57.08 -49.83
CA VAL A 629 51.24 -58.31 -50.01
C VAL A 629 51.38 -58.87 -51.42
N SER A 630 51.42 -58.01 -52.44
CA SER A 630 51.68 -58.40 -53.83
C SER A 630 53.08 -58.98 -53.99
N ASP A 631 54.10 -58.30 -53.46
CA ASP A 631 55.50 -58.75 -53.46
C ASP A 631 55.65 -60.06 -52.67
N LEU A 632 54.95 -60.24 -51.54
CA LEU A 632 54.96 -61.53 -50.85
C LEU A 632 54.28 -62.64 -51.64
N ARG A 633 53.20 -62.32 -52.39
CA ARG A 633 52.56 -63.28 -53.29
C ARG A 633 53.48 -63.65 -54.44
N GLU A 634 54.13 -62.67 -55.07
CA GLU A 634 55.10 -62.90 -56.13
C GLU A 634 56.34 -63.62 -55.62
N TYR A 635 56.87 -63.27 -54.45
CA TYR A 635 57.99 -63.98 -53.82
C TYR A 635 57.64 -65.43 -53.53
N ARG A 636 56.43 -65.72 -52.99
CA ARG A 636 55.96 -67.11 -52.83
C ARG A 636 55.74 -67.81 -54.17
N ARG A 637 55.33 -67.10 -55.22
CA ARG A 637 55.21 -67.64 -56.58
C ARG A 637 56.58 -67.96 -57.16
N PHE A 638 57.54 -67.06 -56.98
CA PHE A 638 58.94 -67.20 -57.37
C PHE A 638 59.63 -68.34 -56.59
N GLU A 639 59.42 -68.51 -55.29
CA GLU A 639 59.92 -69.68 -54.55
C GLU A 639 59.30 -70.99 -55.06
N LYS A 640 57.99 -70.99 -55.38
CA LYS A 640 57.33 -72.15 -56.00
C LYS A 640 57.85 -72.46 -57.41
N GLU A 641 58.26 -71.45 -58.18
CA GLU A 641 58.87 -71.58 -59.50
C GLU A 641 60.37 -71.91 -59.42
N LYS A 642 61.07 -71.45 -58.38
CA LYS A 642 62.45 -71.83 -58.06
C LYS A 642 62.55 -73.28 -57.60
N LEU A 643 61.57 -73.78 -56.82
CA LEU A 643 61.44 -75.21 -56.49
C LEU A 643 61.04 -76.07 -57.70
N LYS A 644 60.51 -75.48 -58.77
CA LYS A 644 60.12 -76.16 -60.03
C LYS A 644 61.11 -75.97 -61.19
N SER A 645 62.19 -75.24 -61.01
CA SER A 645 63.24 -75.06 -62.01
C SER A 645 64.55 -75.72 -61.55
N GLN A 646 64.59 -77.06 -61.66
CA GLN A 646 65.85 -77.77 -61.87
C GLN A 646 66.29 -77.53 -63.32
N TRP A 647 67.41 -76.84 -63.50
CA TRP A 647 68.14 -76.85 -64.76
C TRP A 647 68.89 -78.18 -64.87
N ASN A 648 68.45 -79.04 -65.80
CA ASN A 648 69.21 -80.19 -66.28
C ASN A 648 70.26 -79.70 -67.28
N ASN A 649 71.54 -79.79 -66.89
CA ASN A 649 72.68 -79.73 -67.80
C ASN A 649 73.21 -81.17 -68.01
N ASP A 650 73.28 -81.58 -69.28
CA ASP A 650 74.05 -82.70 -69.90
C ASP A 650 73.16 -83.70 -70.69
N ASN A 651 73.07 -83.54 -72.02
CA ASN A 651 73.97 -84.02 -73.09
C ASN A 651 74.11 -85.57 -73.19
N PRO A 652 73.36 -86.24 -74.09
CA PRO A 652 73.19 -87.69 -74.10
C PRO A 652 74.23 -88.54 -74.89
N LEU A 653 75.50 -88.13 -75.09
CA LEU A 653 76.43 -88.92 -75.93
C LEU A 653 77.86 -89.20 -75.41
N PHE A 654 78.15 -89.08 -74.11
CA PHE A 654 79.45 -89.52 -73.57
C PHE A 654 79.33 -90.57 -72.45
N LYS A 655 79.77 -91.81 -72.72
CA LYS A 655 79.99 -92.89 -71.74
C LYS A 655 81.33 -93.56 -72.00
N SER A 656 82.17 -93.65 -70.96
CA SER A 656 83.52 -94.23 -70.99
C SER A 656 83.54 -95.76 -70.92
N ALA A 657 84.67 -96.33 -71.32
CA ALA A 657 84.81 -97.62 -71.99
C ALA A 657 85.07 -98.87 -71.11
N THR A 658 84.50 -100.00 -71.57
CA THR A 658 85.04 -101.38 -71.62
C THR A 658 85.39 -102.16 -70.34
N THR A 659 84.93 -103.43 -70.27
CA THR A 659 85.75 -104.61 -69.89
C THR A 659 85.20 -105.94 -70.47
N THR A 660 86.00 -106.59 -71.32
CA THR A 660 86.29 -108.04 -71.46
C THR A 660 85.28 -109.14 -71.03
N VAL A 661 84.67 -109.77 -72.04
CA VAL A 661 84.65 -111.21 -72.48
C VAL A 661 84.44 -112.41 -71.50
N MET A 662 83.30 -113.09 -71.75
CA MET A 662 82.92 -114.52 -71.83
C MET A 662 82.87 -115.54 -70.65
N ASN A 663 81.62 -116.02 -70.47
CA ASN A 663 81.09 -117.42 -70.53
C ASN A 663 81.47 -118.40 -69.40
N PRO A 664 80.83 -119.58 -69.23
CA PRO A 664 79.45 -120.07 -69.39
C PRO A 664 78.87 -120.60 -68.05
N LYS A 665 77.57 -120.97 -68.03
CA LYS A 665 76.88 -121.80 -67.02
C LYS A 665 76.86 -121.26 -65.58
N PHE A 666 75.66 -121.06 -65.06
CA PHE A 666 75.17 -121.31 -63.69
C PHE A 666 73.86 -120.53 -63.61
N ALA A 667 72.75 -121.01 -64.18
CA ALA A 667 71.93 -122.13 -63.70
C ALA A 667 71.52 -121.95 -62.24
N GLU A 668 70.23 -121.61 -62.08
CA GLU A 668 69.27 -122.18 -61.14
C GLU A 668 69.55 -122.16 -59.64
N SER A 669 68.64 -121.52 -58.90
CA SER A 669 67.71 -122.18 -57.95
C SER A 669 66.64 -121.19 -57.51
#